data_AF-A0ABC8TLW8-F1
#
_entry.id   AF-A0ABC8TLW8-F1
#
_cell.length_a   1.000
_cell.length_b   1.000
_cell.length_c   1.000
_cell.angle_alpha   90.00
_cell.angle_beta   90.00
_cell.angle_gamma   90.00
#
_symmetry.space_group_name_H-M   'P 1'
#
loop_
_entity.id
_entity.type
_entity.pdbx_description
1 polymer ?
#
loop_
_entity_poly.entity_id
_entity_poly.type
_entity_poly.pdbx_seq_one_letter_code
_entity_poly.pdbx_strand_id
1 'polypeptide(L)'
;MPLWKTGSDGLPFRSAFKNVIFRRSLHLDIERPLAVIQNKLDQEVIVQFKVCCPNVGEETSIYVIGNALKLGLWKVQDGLELNYAGESMWQADCVMQKDDFPIKYPFGCLLFHIIQHYEYCLLNGIWLLYLSVSIFLNSSFTYKYSKYGKAGNFSLETGPNRELFVDFSSSQPKCIIVSDGMMREMPWRGAGLAIPMFSVRSEADIGVGEFLDLKLLVDWAVESGFHLVQLLPVNDTSVHGMWWDSYPYSSLSVFALHPLYLRVQALSESIPEEIKQEIERARVQLDGKDVDYEATMAAKLSIAYKIFALEKDLILNLSSFLEFFSDNQDWLKPYAAFCFLRDFFETSDHSQWGLFSNFSRDKLEKLVSIDRLHYDTICFHYYIQFHLHRQLSEAAEYARKKGVVLKGDLPIGVDRNSVDTWVYPNLFNSSQDVDYEATMAAKLSIAYKIFALEKDLILNLSSFLEFFSDNQDWLKPYAAFCFLRDFFETSDHSQWGLFSNFSRDKLEKLVSIDRLHYDTICFHYYIQFHLHRQLSEAAEYARKKGVVLKGDLPIGVDRNSVDTWVYPNLFRMNTSTGAPPDYFDKNGQNWGFPTYNWEEMSKDNYAWWRARLTQMGKYFTAYRIDHILGFFRIWELPDHAMTGLVGKFRPSIPLSQEELEREGIWDFDRLSRPYILQEVLKDKFGASWNVIASNFMNEYQKDRYEVIVVV
;
A
#
# COMPACT_ATOMS: atom_id res chain seq x y z
N MET A 1 22.16 -16.36 -19.82
CA MET A 1 21.13 -16.04 -18.82
C MET A 1 21.60 -16.52 -17.46
N PRO A 2 22.14 -15.66 -16.58
CA PRO A 2 22.51 -16.06 -15.24
C PRO A 2 21.31 -16.00 -14.29
N LEU A 3 21.21 -17.06 -13.49
CA LEU A 3 20.25 -17.31 -12.42
C LEU A 3 20.25 -16.21 -11.35
N TRP A 4 19.06 -15.72 -10.97
CA TRP A 4 18.86 -15.00 -9.71
C TRP A 4 18.24 -15.94 -8.67
N LYS A 5 18.91 -16.02 -7.52
CA LYS A 5 18.40 -16.62 -6.27
C LYS A 5 17.23 -15.76 -5.79
N THR A 6 16.04 -16.33 -5.69
CA THR A 6 14.91 -15.69 -4.99
C THR A 6 15.28 -15.51 -3.52
N GLY A 7 15.24 -14.26 -3.05
CA GLY A 7 15.25 -13.96 -1.62
C GLY A 7 14.06 -14.66 -0.97
N SER A 8 14.32 -15.35 0.13
CA SER A 8 13.33 -16.07 0.93
C SER A 8 12.06 -15.25 1.17
N ASP A 9 10.90 -15.85 0.87
CA ASP A 9 9.58 -15.42 1.31
C ASP A 9 9.55 -15.26 2.84
N GLY A 10 9.80 -14.04 3.31
CA GLY A 10 9.86 -13.71 4.73
C GLY A 10 9.19 -12.38 5.09
N LEU A 11 8.57 -11.70 4.12
CA LEU A 11 7.91 -10.42 4.34
C LEU A 11 6.62 -10.49 5.18
N PRO A 12 5.75 -11.54 5.08
CA PRO A 12 4.61 -11.66 6.00
C PRO A 12 5.04 -11.94 7.45
N PHE A 13 6.22 -12.53 7.65
CA PHE A 13 6.65 -13.06 8.95
C PHE A 13 7.45 -12.08 9.81
N ARG A 14 7.73 -10.86 9.33
CA ARG A 14 8.52 -9.83 10.05
C ARG A 14 7.77 -8.50 10.31
N SER A 15 6.48 -8.43 10.03
CA SER A 15 5.69 -7.20 10.07
C SER A 15 4.96 -6.98 11.41
N ALA A 16 4.70 -5.70 11.74
CA ALA A 16 3.77 -5.26 12.79
C ALA A 16 2.42 -6.01 12.76
N PHE A 17 2.00 -6.49 11.58
CA PHE A 17 0.84 -7.36 11.38
C PHE A 17 0.85 -8.63 12.25
N LYS A 18 2.00 -9.28 12.47
CA LYS A 18 2.08 -10.45 13.35
C LYS A 18 1.73 -10.09 14.79
N ASN A 19 2.24 -8.95 15.28
CA ASN A 19 1.99 -8.50 16.64
C ASN A 19 0.54 -8.05 16.84
N VAL A 20 -0.17 -7.64 15.79
CA VAL A 20 -1.58 -7.23 15.87
C VAL A 20 -2.53 -8.43 15.73
N ILE A 21 -2.28 -9.34 14.79
CA ILE A 21 -3.13 -10.53 14.55
C ILE A 21 -2.95 -11.59 15.64
N PHE A 22 -1.75 -11.73 16.19
CA PHE A 22 -1.41 -12.82 17.11
C PHE A 22 -1.03 -12.38 18.54
N ARG A 23 -1.11 -11.08 18.90
CA ARG A 23 -1.12 -10.69 20.32
C ARG A 23 -2.51 -10.24 20.71
N ARG A 24 -3.12 -10.88 21.70
CA ARG A 24 -4.15 -10.21 22.49
C ARG A 24 -3.49 -9.34 23.55
N SER A 25 -4.20 -8.28 23.93
CA SER A 25 -3.85 -7.30 24.96
C SER A 25 -3.07 -7.89 26.14
N LEU A 26 -1.88 -7.36 26.38
CA LEU A 26 -1.06 -7.58 27.56
C LEU A 26 -1.70 -6.90 28.78
N HIS A 27 -2.80 -7.47 29.28
CA HIS A 27 -3.29 -7.29 30.65
C HIS A 27 -3.84 -8.61 31.17
N LEU A 28 -2.99 -9.64 31.13
CA LEU A 28 -3.07 -10.73 32.07
C LEU A 28 -1.76 -10.65 32.84
N ASP A 29 -1.83 -10.12 34.06
CA ASP A 29 -0.87 -10.48 35.10
C ASP A 29 -0.95 -12.00 35.23
N ILE A 30 -0.12 -12.71 34.46
CA ILE A 30 0.21 -14.08 34.77
C ILE A 30 1.04 -13.97 36.04
N GLU A 31 0.36 -13.97 37.18
CA GLU A 31 0.95 -14.40 38.43
C GLU A 31 1.62 -15.73 38.13
N ARG A 32 2.95 -15.70 37.98
CA ARG A 32 3.74 -16.91 38.07
C ARG A 32 3.51 -17.44 39.48
N PRO A 33 3.00 -18.66 39.67
CA PRO A 33 3.48 -19.41 40.80
C PRO A 33 4.95 -19.70 40.48
N LEU A 34 5.85 -18.78 40.84
CA LEU A 34 7.20 -19.16 41.19
C LEU A 34 7.03 -20.04 42.42
N ALA A 35 6.73 -21.32 42.20
CA ALA A 35 7.08 -22.32 43.16
C ALA A 35 8.59 -22.13 43.36
N VAL A 36 8.94 -21.59 44.53
CA VAL A 36 10.32 -21.50 45.00
C VAL A 36 10.81 -22.94 45.07
N ILE A 37 11.44 -23.42 43.99
CA ILE A 37 12.13 -24.70 44.00
C ILE A 37 13.39 -24.49 44.83
N GLN A 38 13.24 -24.73 46.13
CA GLN A 38 14.33 -24.68 47.10
C GLN A 38 15.40 -25.72 46.74
N ASN A 39 16.60 -25.21 46.45
CA ASN A 39 17.91 -25.81 46.69
C ASN A 39 17.96 -27.34 46.94
N LYS A 40 17.92 -28.14 45.86
CA LYS A 40 18.50 -29.51 45.78
C LYS A 40 18.41 -30.06 44.33
N LEU A 41 19.07 -29.41 43.36
CA LEU A 41 19.07 -29.87 41.96
C LEU A 41 20.48 -29.74 41.36
N ASP A 42 21.42 -30.57 41.82
CA ASP A 42 22.75 -30.65 41.20
C ASP A 42 22.77 -31.63 39.99
N GLN A 43 21.72 -32.45 39.81
CA GLN A 43 21.63 -33.48 38.76
C GLN A 43 20.39 -33.42 37.85
N GLU A 44 19.48 -32.48 38.05
CA GLU A 44 18.21 -32.37 37.31
C GLU A 44 18.17 -31.14 36.40
N VAL A 45 17.56 -31.29 35.22
CA VAL A 45 17.32 -30.26 34.22
C VAL A 45 15.81 -30.17 33.97
N ILE A 46 15.24 -28.96 34.05
CA ILE A 46 13.83 -28.73 33.70
C ILE A 46 13.75 -28.43 32.20
N VAL A 47 12.99 -29.23 31.45
CA VAL A 47 12.69 -28.99 30.03
C VAL A 47 11.24 -28.52 29.92
N GLN A 48 11.05 -27.28 29.47
CA GLN A 48 9.74 -26.70 29.23
C GLN A 48 9.40 -26.78 27.73
N PHE A 49 8.39 -27.56 27.38
CA PHE A 49 7.91 -27.70 26.00
C PHE A 49 6.83 -26.66 25.70
N LYS A 50 6.92 -25.99 24.55
CA LYS A 50 5.92 -25.03 24.05
C LYS A 50 5.62 -25.24 22.58
N VAL A 51 4.34 -25.39 22.25
CA VAL A 51 3.84 -25.57 20.87
C VAL A 51 2.55 -24.77 20.63
N CYS A 52 2.39 -24.28 19.39
CA CYS A 52 1.18 -23.62 18.92
C CYS A 52 0.27 -24.62 18.18
N CYS A 53 -0.93 -24.84 18.72
CA CYS A 53 -1.97 -25.70 18.14
C CYS A 53 -3.31 -24.92 18.12
N PRO A 54 -3.63 -24.21 17.03
CA PRO A 54 -4.83 -23.37 16.97
C PRO A 54 -6.14 -24.14 16.74
N ASN A 55 -6.05 -25.34 16.17
CA ASN A 55 -7.21 -26.18 15.85
C ASN A 55 -7.25 -27.42 16.74
N VAL A 56 -7.65 -27.24 18.00
CA VAL A 56 -7.83 -28.34 18.97
C VAL A 56 -9.31 -28.38 19.35
N GLY A 57 -9.98 -29.50 19.06
CA GLY A 57 -11.40 -29.67 19.43
C GLY A 57 -11.57 -29.77 20.95
N GLU A 58 -12.76 -29.46 21.46
CA GLU A 58 -13.07 -29.40 22.90
C GLU A 58 -12.73 -30.68 23.68
N GLU A 59 -12.62 -31.83 23.01
CA GLU A 59 -12.29 -33.13 23.63
C GLU A 59 -10.91 -33.68 23.25
N THR A 60 -9.99 -32.82 22.82
CA THR A 60 -8.65 -33.21 22.38
C THR A 60 -7.57 -32.66 23.30
N SER A 61 -6.72 -33.53 23.84
CA SER A 61 -5.53 -33.16 24.61
C SER A 61 -4.27 -33.22 23.73
N ILE A 62 -3.29 -32.37 24.03
CA ILE A 62 -1.99 -32.34 23.35
C ILE A 62 -0.96 -33.06 24.22
N TYR A 63 -0.18 -33.95 23.61
CA TYR A 63 0.88 -34.69 24.29
C TYR A 63 2.23 -34.51 23.59
N VAL A 64 3.31 -34.47 24.37
CA VAL A 64 4.68 -34.69 23.90
C VAL A 64 5.03 -36.16 24.16
N ILE A 65 5.38 -36.87 23.10
CA ILE A 65 5.88 -38.25 23.18
C ILE A 65 7.30 -38.33 22.64
N GLY A 66 8.11 -39.23 23.19
CA GLY A 66 9.50 -39.38 22.75
C GLY A 66 10.15 -40.64 23.28
N ASN A 67 11.43 -40.80 22.98
CA ASN A 67 12.23 -41.95 23.41
C ASN A 67 12.65 -41.89 24.89
N ALA A 68 12.32 -40.82 25.63
CA ALA A 68 12.52 -40.72 27.07
C ALA A 68 11.41 -41.42 27.85
N LEU A 69 11.75 -42.02 28.99
CA LEU A 69 10.78 -42.66 29.88
C LEU A 69 9.70 -41.66 30.34
N LYS A 70 10.12 -40.41 30.61
CA LYS A 70 9.23 -39.29 30.97
C LYS A 70 8.33 -38.80 29.82
N LEU A 71 8.62 -39.20 28.59
CA LEU A 71 7.83 -38.91 27.38
C LEU A 71 7.16 -40.18 26.84
N GLY A 72 7.03 -41.21 27.66
CA GLY A 72 6.21 -42.38 27.37
C GLY A 72 6.79 -43.41 26.40
N LEU A 73 8.07 -43.33 26.02
CA LEU A 73 8.70 -44.27 25.08
C LEU A 73 7.88 -44.46 23.78
N TRP A 74 7.44 -43.33 23.20
CA TRP A 74 6.55 -43.27 22.03
C TRP A 74 5.11 -43.77 22.23
N LYS A 75 4.68 -44.02 23.47
CA LYS A 75 3.29 -44.33 23.82
C LYS A 75 2.61 -43.08 24.36
N VAL A 76 1.50 -42.69 23.73
CA VAL A 76 0.72 -41.49 24.12
C VAL A 76 0.10 -41.62 25.50
N GLN A 77 -0.33 -42.82 25.88
CA GLN A 77 -0.91 -43.13 27.19
C GLN A 77 0.05 -42.79 28.34
N ASP A 78 1.35 -42.86 28.05
CA ASP A 78 2.44 -42.60 28.98
C ASP A 78 3.15 -41.26 28.65
N GLY A 79 2.60 -40.48 27.71
CA GLY A 79 3.17 -39.23 27.20
C GLY A 79 2.94 -38.05 28.14
N LEU A 80 3.70 -36.98 27.94
CA LEU A 80 3.57 -35.76 28.74
C LEU A 80 2.39 -34.92 28.19
N GLU A 81 1.31 -34.80 28.96
CA GLU A 81 0.16 -33.94 28.61
C GLU A 81 0.51 -32.45 28.77
N LEU A 82 0.06 -31.64 27.81
CA LEU A 82 0.29 -30.19 27.78
C LEU A 82 -0.95 -29.45 28.24
N ASN A 83 -0.73 -28.41 29.03
CA ASN A 83 -1.78 -27.51 29.50
C ASN A 83 -1.93 -26.35 28.51
N TYR A 84 -3.18 -25.93 28.28
CA TYR A 84 -3.47 -24.74 27.50
C TYR A 84 -2.96 -23.49 28.22
N ALA A 85 -2.08 -22.74 27.55
CA ALA A 85 -1.43 -21.54 28.08
C ALA A 85 -2.00 -20.24 27.50
N GLY A 86 -3.12 -20.31 26.75
CA GLY A 86 -3.69 -19.17 26.03
C GLY A 86 -3.13 -19.00 24.62
N GLU A 87 -3.80 -18.19 23.77
CA GLU A 87 -3.33 -17.84 22.41
C GLU A 87 -2.97 -19.06 21.52
N SER A 88 -3.74 -20.14 21.59
CA SER A 88 -3.42 -21.40 20.88
C SER A 88 -2.10 -22.07 21.32
N MET A 89 -1.48 -21.62 22.41
CA MET A 89 -0.24 -22.17 22.95
C MET A 89 -0.53 -23.25 24.00
N TRP A 90 0.27 -24.31 23.95
CA TRP A 90 0.22 -25.44 24.87
C TRP A 90 1.60 -25.64 25.47
N GLN A 91 1.68 -25.89 26.78
CA GLN A 91 2.96 -26.06 27.47
C GLN A 91 2.92 -27.08 28.61
N ALA A 92 4.07 -27.69 28.87
CA ALA A 92 4.31 -28.53 30.03
C ALA A 92 5.78 -28.48 30.43
N ASP A 93 6.02 -28.60 31.74
CA ASP A 93 7.35 -28.73 32.31
C ASP A 93 7.65 -30.21 32.57
N CYS A 94 8.83 -30.65 32.16
CA CYS A 94 9.32 -32.01 32.35
C CYS A 94 10.66 -31.97 33.07
N VAL A 95 10.72 -32.55 34.27
CA VAL A 95 11.98 -32.71 35.01
C VAL A 95 12.70 -33.95 34.47
N MET A 96 13.88 -33.75 33.91
CA MET A 96 14.75 -34.80 33.38
C MET A 96 16.04 -34.89 34.19
N GLN A 97 16.50 -36.11 34.46
CA GLN A 97 17.82 -36.34 35.06
C GLN A 97 18.90 -36.15 34.00
N LYS A 98 20.10 -35.75 34.40
CA LYS A 98 21.27 -35.75 33.51
C LYS A 98 21.53 -37.13 32.89
N ASP A 99 21.23 -38.22 33.60
CA ASP A 99 21.38 -39.59 33.10
C ASP A 99 20.33 -39.96 32.03
N ASP A 100 19.25 -39.17 31.89
CA ASP A 100 18.31 -39.29 30.76
C ASP A 100 18.96 -38.80 29.45
N PHE A 101 20.17 -38.23 29.51
CA PHE A 101 20.95 -37.68 28.41
C PHE A 101 22.34 -38.35 28.31
N PRO A 102 22.70 -39.14 27.27
CA PRO A 102 21.90 -39.60 26.14
C PRO A 102 21.26 -40.96 26.41
N ILE A 103 20.03 -41.13 25.95
CA ILE A 103 19.34 -42.43 26.00
C ILE A 103 20.09 -43.42 25.11
N LYS A 104 20.71 -44.43 25.72
CA LYS A 104 21.34 -45.56 25.02
C LYS A 104 20.28 -46.35 24.26
N TYR A 105 20.33 -46.30 22.93
CA TYR A 105 19.55 -47.21 22.08
C TYR A 105 20.10 -48.64 22.21
N PRO A 106 19.24 -49.68 22.30
CA PRO A 106 19.66 -51.08 22.23
C PRO A 106 19.91 -51.58 20.79
N PHE A 107 20.34 -50.71 19.87
CA PHE A 107 20.84 -51.12 18.57
C PHE A 107 22.35 -50.87 18.50
N GLY A 108 23.11 -51.97 18.53
CA GLY A 108 24.56 -51.95 18.40
C GLY A 108 24.99 -51.54 16.99
N CYS A 109 25.82 -50.49 16.90
CA CYS A 109 26.70 -50.31 15.76
C CYS A 109 27.82 -51.34 15.84
N LEU A 110 27.71 -52.40 15.05
CA LEU A 110 28.80 -53.33 14.76
C LEU A 110 29.84 -52.61 13.89
N LEU A 111 31.00 -52.35 14.46
CA LEU A 111 32.23 -51.98 13.77
C LEU A 111 32.93 -53.26 13.29
N PHE A 112 33.46 -53.30 12.06
CA PHE A 112 34.81 -53.84 11.74
C PHE A 112 35.14 -53.73 10.24
N HIS A 113 36.21 -52.99 9.89
CA HIS A 113 37.44 -53.60 9.34
C HIS A 113 38.62 -52.60 9.37
N ILE A 114 39.74 -53.06 9.93
CA ILE A 114 41.11 -52.51 9.88
C ILE A 114 41.98 -53.56 9.20
N ILE A 115 42.83 -53.20 8.22
CA ILE A 115 44.21 -53.68 7.95
C ILE A 115 44.90 -52.56 7.13
N GLN A 116 45.80 -51.74 7.69
CA GLN A 116 47.29 -51.87 7.79
C GLN A 116 48.06 -51.93 6.45
N HIS A 117 48.77 -50.87 6.07
CA HIS A 117 50.25 -50.74 6.19
C HIS A 117 50.78 -49.40 5.61
N TYR A 118 51.96 -49.01 6.10
CA TYR A 118 52.61 -47.69 6.10
C TYR A 118 53.54 -47.42 4.90
N GLU A 119 53.82 -46.14 4.62
CA GLU A 119 55.17 -45.67 4.26
C GLU A 119 55.39 -44.18 4.63
N TYR A 120 56.61 -43.85 5.02
CA TYR A 120 57.05 -42.63 5.71
C TYR A 120 57.65 -41.59 4.75
N CYS A 121 57.59 -40.28 5.08
CA CYS A 121 58.76 -39.40 5.03
C CYS A 121 58.54 -38.04 5.73
N LEU A 122 59.58 -37.58 6.43
CA LEU A 122 59.67 -36.37 7.28
C LEU A 122 60.19 -35.15 6.49
N LEU A 123 59.63 -33.96 6.76
CA LEU A 123 60.36 -32.68 6.78
C LEU A 123 59.59 -31.66 7.66
N ASN A 124 60.32 -31.07 8.62
CA ASN A 124 59.96 -30.04 9.62
C ASN A 124 59.30 -30.44 10.97
N GLY A 125 59.79 -31.50 11.63
CA GLY A 125 60.27 -31.26 13.02
C GLY A 125 59.41 -31.53 14.28
N ILE A 126 58.45 -32.49 14.23
CA ILE A 126 58.00 -33.39 15.35
C ILE A 126 57.21 -32.75 16.55
N TRP A 127 56.19 -33.34 17.23
CA TRP A 127 55.66 -34.71 17.40
C TRP A 127 54.13 -34.75 17.53
N LEU A 128 53.50 -35.77 16.93
CA LEU A 128 52.22 -36.34 17.36
C LEU A 128 52.51 -37.70 17.98
N LEU A 129 52.19 -37.88 19.27
CA LEU A 129 51.02 -38.64 19.73
C LEU A 129 51.06 -38.78 21.26
N TYR A 130 49.98 -38.44 21.96
CA TYR A 130 49.36 -39.30 22.99
C TYR A 130 47.91 -38.82 23.21
N LEU A 131 47.01 -39.79 23.30
CA LEU A 131 45.57 -39.63 23.42
C LEU A 131 45.15 -38.87 24.68
N SER A 132 44.14 -38.01 24.52
CA SER A 132 43.05 -37.89 25.48
C SER A 132 41.77 -38.16 24.72
N VAL A 133 41.21 -39.36 24.92
CA VAL A 133 39.82 -39.64 24.60
C VAL A 133 38.98 -38.84 25.61
N SER A 134 38.54 -37.64 25.24
CA SER A 134 37.37 -37.05 25.88
C SER A 134 36.15 -37.74 25.29
N ILE A 135 35.70 -38.75 26.02
CA ILE A 135 34.43 -39.45 25.86
C ILE A 135 33.32 -38.41 25.64
N PHE A 136 32.52 -38.64 24.59
CA PHE A 136 31.27 -37.96 24.24
C PHE A 136 30.50 -37.35 25.43
N LEU A 137 30.24 -36.04 25.38
CA LEU A 137 29.28 -35.36 26.26
C LEU A 137 28.31 -34.47 25.45
N ASN A 138 27.90 -34.96 24.29
CA ASN A 138 26.79 -34.38 23.51
C ASN A 138 25.60 -35.32 23.61
N SER A 139 24.51 -34.83 24.20
CA SER A 139 23.33 -35.66 24.46
C SER A 139 22.12 -35.11 23.72
N SER A 140 21.43 -35.99 23.01
CA SER A 140 20.19 -35.66 22.31
C SER A 140 19.10 -36.70 22.59
N PHE A 141 17.85 -36.26 22.51
CA PHE A 141 16.70 -37.15 22.48
C PHE A 141 15.68 -36.65 21.44
N THR A 142 14.85 -37.58 20.97
CA THR A 142 13.90 -37.38 19.88
C THR A 142 12.47 -37.39 20.38
N TYR A 143 11.63 -36.48 19.90
CA TYR A 143 10.23 -36.36 20.32
C TYR A 143 9.32 -35.91 19.17
N LYS A 144 8.01 -36.04 19.38
CA LYS A 144 6.94 -35.51 18.52
C LYS A 144 5.75 -35.06 19.35
N TYR A 145 4.99 -34.13 18.79
CA TYR A 145 3.68 -33.78 19.32
C TYR A 145 2.60 -34.73 18.80
N SER A 146 1.58 -34.98 19.62
CA SER A 146 0.40 -35.73 19.23
C SER A 146 -0.88 -35.15 19.81
N LYS A 147 -1.97 -35.34 19.07
CA LYS A 147 -3.34 -35.07 19.52
C LYS A 147 -4.00 -36.39 19.90
N TYR A 148 -4.66 -36.39 21.04
CA TYR A 148 -5.40 -37.54 21.53
C TYR A 148 -6.82 -37.10 21.90
N GLY A 149 -7.80 -37.61 21.17
CA GLY A 149 -9.21 -37.36 21.45
C GLY A 149 -9.79 -38.37 22.44
N LYS A 150 -10.73 -37.94 23.29
CA LYS A 150 -11.43 -38.83 24.24
C LYS A 150 -12.13 -40.03 23.58
N ALA A 151 -12.51 -39.92 22.31
CA ALA A 151 -13.06 -41.01 21.50
C ALA A 151 -12.02 -42.06 21.03
N GLY A 152 -10.75 -41.95 21.44
CA GLY A 152 -9.66 -42.85 21.05
C GLY A 152 -8.99 -42.50 19.72
N ASN A 153 -9.37 -41.38 19.10
CA ASN A 153 -8.76 -40.89 17.86
C ASN A 153 -7.38 -40.29 18.16
N PHE A 154 -6.35 -40.79 17.49
CA PHE A 154 -4.96 -40.37 17.65
C PHE A 154 -4.42 -39.81 16.35
N SER A 155 -3.76 -38.64 16.41
CA SER A 155 -3.00 -38.10 15.27
C SER A 155 -1.62 -37.61 15.72
N LEU A 156 -0.59 -38.07 15.01
CA LEU A 156 0.80 -37.72 15.24
C LEU A 156 1.23 -36.57 14.31
N GLU A 157 2.15 -35.75 14.81
CA GLU A 157 2.85 -34.75 14.00
C GLU A 157 3.53 -35.36 12.76
N THR A 158 3.39 -34.68 11.61
CA THR A 158 3.95 -35.06 10.31
C THR A 158 5.43 -34.72 10.18
N GLY A 159 6.13 -35.39 9.26
CA GLY A 159 7.57 -35.20 9.02
C GLY A 159 8.49 -35.99 9.97
N PRO A 160 9.81 -35.73 9.96
CA PRO A 160 10.77 -36.41 10.82
C PRO A 160 10.57 -36.04 12.30
N ASN A 161 11.07 -36.89 13.21
CA ASN A 161 11.10 -36.60 14.64
C ASN A 161 11.84 -35.28 14.92
N ARG A 162 11.40 -34.56 15.94
CA ARG A 162 12.12 -33.40 16.47
C ARG A 162 13.28 -33.90 17.33
N GLU A 163 14.38 -33.16 17.36
CA GLU A 163 15.57 -33.48 18.14
C GLU A 163 15.90 -32.30 19.06
N LEU A 164 16.05 -32.58 20.36
CA LEU A 164 16.59 -31.62 21.31
C LEU A 164 18.07 -31.94 21.53
N PHE A 165 18.94 -30.98 21.21
CA PHE A 165 20.37 -31.05 21.48
C PHE A 165 20.72 -30.20 22.69
N VAL A 166 21.45 -30.77 23.65
CA VAL A 166 21.94 -30.05 24.82
C VAL A 166 23.46 -30.16 24.88
N ASP A 167 24.13 -29.00 24.83
CA ASP A 167 25.57 -28.89 25.02
C ASP A 167 25.88 -28.70 26.52
N PHE A 168 26.53 -29.69 27.15
CA PHE A 168 26.94 -29.61 28.56
C PHE A 168 28.40 -29.12 28.74
N SER A 169 29.09 -28.73 27.66
CA SER A 169 30.51 -28.39 27.67
C SER A 169 30.83 -27.01 28.30
N SER A 170 29.95 -26.01 28.20
CA SER A 170 30.27 -24.62 28.57
C SER A 170 29.54 -24.08 29.80
N SER A 171 28.37 -24.63 30.16
CA SER A 171 27.63 -24.30 31.37
C SER A 171 26.51 -25.32 31.60
N GLN A 172 26.16 -25.62 32.85
CA GLN A 172 25.09 -26.58 33.16
C GLN A 172 23.72 -25.86 33.14
N PRO A 173 22.87 -26.06 32.12
CA PRO A 173 21.55 -25.44 32.10
C PRO A 173 20.68 -26.05 33.19
N LYS A 174 20.14 -25.21 34.08
CA LYS A 174 19.11 -25.62 35.06
C LYS A 174 17.72 -25.70 34.42
N CYS A 175 17.49 -24.97 33.33
CA CYS A 175 16.24 -24.93 32.59
C CYS A 175 16.51 -24.79 31.09
N ILE A 176 15.77 -25.53 30.27
CA ILE A 176 15.77 -25.50 28.81
C ILE A 176 14.35 -25.20 28.34
N ILE A 177 14.18 -24.14 27.56
CA ILE A 177 12.87 -23.79 26.98
C ILE A 177 12.89 -24.18 25.50
N VAL A 178 12.02 -25.10 25.12
CA VAL A 178 11.86 -25.57 23.75
C VAL A 178 10.61 -24.94 23.15
N SER A 179 10.81 -24.07 22.15
CA SER A 179 9.71 -23.38 21.45
C SER A 179 9.66 -23.83 20.00
N ASP A 180 8.72 -24.73 19.71
CA ASP A 180 8.70 -25.52 18.47
C ASP A 180 7.85 -24.94 17.34
N GLY A 181 7.26 -23.76 17.55
CA GLY A 181 6.34 -23.12 16.61
C GLY A 181 5.03 -23.91 16.47
N MET A 182 4.52 -24.04 15.24
CA MET A 182 3.31 -24.82 14.96
C MET A 182 3.59 -26.32 14.96
N MET A 183 2.63 -27.10 15.47
CA MET A 183 2.60 -28.54 15.23
C MET A 183 2.52 -28.81 13.72
N ARG A 184 3.38 -29.69 13.20
CA ARG A 184 3.39 -30.05 11.77
C ARG A 184 2.21 -30.99 11.50
N GLU A 185 1.14 -30.45 10.92
CA GLU A 185 -0.05 -31.23 10.57
C GLU A 185 -0.17 -31.39 9.06
N MET A 186 -0.96 -32.37 8.60
CA MET A 186 -1.40 -32.35 7.20
C MET A 186 -2.24 -31.09 7.01
N PRO A 187 -1.96 -30.26 5.97
CA PRO A 187 -2.75 -29.06 5.74
C PRO A 187 -4.20 -29.45 5.49
N TRP A 188 -5.13 -28.73 6.11
CA TRP A 188 -6.56 -28.88 5.85
C TRP A 188 -6.82 -28.70 4.35
N ARG A 189 -7.60 -29.61 3.76
CA ARG A 189 -8.06 -29.52 2.37
C ARG A 189 -9.57 -29.50 2.39
N GLY A 190 -10.17 -28.47 1.82
CA GLY A 190 -11.60 -28.37 1.65
C GLY A 190 -11.94 -27.51 0.43
N ALA A 191 -13.16 -27.68 -0.06
CA ALA A 191 -13.77 -26.80 -1.04
C ALA A 191 -14.84 -25.94 -0.34
N GLY A 192 -15.10 -24.77 -0.90
CA GLY A 192 -16.07 -23.83 -0.35
C GLY A 192 -16.64 -22.88 -1.39
N LEU A 193 -17.60 -22.07 -0.95
CA LEU A 193 -18.24 -21.03 -1.75
C LEU A 193 -17.74 -19.66 -1.32
N ALA A 194 -17.51 -18.75 -2.27
CA ALA A 194 -17.33 -17.33 -1.99
C ALA A 194 -18.55 -16.56 -2.50
N ILE A 195 -19.27 -15.91 -1.59
CA ILE A 195 -20.51 -15.21 -1.90
C ILE A 195 -20.66 -13.95 -1.02
N PRO A 196 -20.98 -12.79 -1.59
CA PRO A 196 -21.31 -11.61 -0.78
C PRO A 196 -22.59 -11.82 0.02
N MET A 197 -22.63 -11.34 1.26
CA MET A 197 -23.82 -11.46 2.12
C MET A 197 -25.05 -10.83 1.46
N PHE A 198 -24.89 -9.68 0.79
CA PHE A 198 -25.99 -9.00 0.09
C PHE A 198 -26.56 -9.76 -1.12
N SER A 199 -25.86 -10.77 -1.63
CA SER A 199 -26.32 -11.62 -2.75
C SER A 199 -27.08 -12.86 -2.29
N VAL A 200 -27.05 -13.19 -1.00
CA VAL A 200 -27.85 -14.30 -0.47
C VAL A 200 -29.33 -13.93 -0.54
N ARG A 201 -30.18 -14.93 -0.81
CA ARG A 201 -31.65 -14.78 -0.82
C ARG A 201 -32.31 -15.89 -0.02
N SER A 202 -33.37 -15.55 0.70
CA SER A 202 -34.23 -16.52 1.39
C SER A 202 -35.68 -16.06 1.42
N GLU A 203 -36.61 -16.98 1.72
CA GLU A 203 -38.03 -16.65 1.84
C GLU A 203 -38.35 -15.62 2.93
N ALA A 204 -37.43 -15.44 3.89
CA ALA A 204 -37.60 -14.58 5.04
C ALA A 204 -36.80 -13.27 4.99
N ASP A 205 -35.93 -13.09 3.99
CA ASP A 205 -35.11 -11.88 3.87
C ASP A 205 -35.97 -10.64 3.58
N ILE A 206 -35.40 -9.44 3.69
CA ILE A 206 -36.04 -8.21 3.23
C ILE A 206 -35.10 -7.55 2.23
N GLY A 207 -35.23 -7.92 0.95
CA GLY A 207 -34.55 -7.33 -0.22
C GLY A 207 -33.06 -7.64 -0.35
N VAL A 208 -32.45 -8.22 0.69
CA VAL A 208 -31.02 -8.48 0.80
C VAL A 208 -30.78 -9.59 1.81
N GLY A 209 -29.80 -10.45 1.54
CA GLY A 209 -29.41 -11.51 2.47
C GLY A 209 -28.93 -10.95 3.82
N GLU A 210 -29.31 -11.61 4.90
CA GLU A 210 -29.06 -11.21 6.29
C GLU A 210 -28.28 -12.28 7.06
N PHE A 211 -27.72 -11.95 8.22
CA PHE A 211 -26.85 -12.89 8.95
C PHE A 211 -27.49 -14.23 9.30
N LEU A 212 -28.80 -14.28 9.55
CA LEU A 212 -29.48 -15.55 9.83
C LEU A 212 -29.65 -16.44 8.58
N ASP A 213 -29.58 -15.89 7.36
CA ASP A 213 -29.58 -16.68 6.12
C ASP A 213 -28.32 -17.51 5.94
N LEU A 214 -27.23 -17.14 6.63
CA LEU A 214 -26.00 -17.92 6.62
C LEU A 214 -26.23 -19.35 7.12
N LYS A 215 -27.22 -19.59 7.98
CA LYS A 215 -27.56 -20.94 8.42
C LYS A 215 -28.09 -21.80 7.27
N LEU A 216 -28.96 -21.24 6.43
CA LEU A 216 -29.47 -21.91 5.23
C LEU A 216 -28.35 -22.17 4.22
N LEU A 217 -27.45 -21.19 4.06
CA LEU A 217 -26.27 -21.35 3.21
C LEU A 217 -25.30 -22.42 3.73
N VAL A 218 -25.15 -22.53 5.05
CA VAL A 218 -24.37 -23.60 5.71
C VAL A 218 -25.02 -24.96 5.47
N ASP A 219 -26.33 -25.09 5.63
CA ASP A 219 -27.02 -26.35 5.37
C ASP A 219 -26.86 -26.78 3.91
N TRP A 220 -27.03 -25.84 2.97
CA TRP A 220 -26.78 -26.08 1.54
C TRP A 220 -25.31 -26.46 1.27
N ALA A 221 -24.36 -25.80 1.93
CA ALA A 221 -22.93 -26.11 1.80
C ALA A 221 -22.63 -27.54 2.27
N VAL A 222 -23.18 -27.96 3.40
CA VAL A 222 -23.04 -29.34 3.92
C VAL A 222 -23.63 -30.35 2.94
N GLU A 223 -24.84 -30.11 2.43
CA GLU A 223 -25.49 -30.98 1.45
C GLU A 223 -24.70 -31.09 0.13
N SER A 224 -24.00 -30.01 -0.23
CA SER A 224 -23.15 -29.94 -1.42
C SER A 224 -21.73 -30.50 -1.21
N GLY A 225 -21.37 -30.91 0.00
CA GLY A 225 -20.02 -31.39 0.35
C GLY A 225 -18.96 -30.27 0.48
N PHE A 226 -19.39 -29.02 0.64
CA PHE A 226 -18.53 -27.89 0.96
C PHE A 226 -18.28 -27.77 2.46
N HIS A 227 -17.09 -27.27 2.80
CA HIS A 227 -16.61 -27.17 4.17
C HIS A 227 -16.24 -25.73 4.55
N LEU A 228 -16.49 -24.77 3.64
CA LEU A 228 -16.16 -23.36 3.83
C LEU A 228 -17.15 -22.44 3.09
N VAL A 229 -17.51 -21.34 3.75
CA VAL A 229 -18.26 -20.22 3.17
C VAL A 229 -17.43 -18.96 3.40
N GLN A 230 -17.05 -18.28 2.33
CA GLN A 230 -16.36 -17.00 2.37
C GLN A 230 -17.33 -15.85 2.06
N LEU A 231 -17.31 -14.83 2.90
CA LEU A 231 -18.03 -13.58 2.71
C LEU A 231 -17.08 -12.44 2.33
N LEU A 232 -17.59 -11.45 1.60
CA LEU A 232 -16.96 -10.13 1.51
C LEU A 232 -17.01 -9.43 2.88
N PRO A 233 -16.32 -8.28 3.08
CA PRO A 233 -16.48 -7.51 4.30
C PRO A 233 -17.95 -7.24 4.62
N VAL A 234 -18.32 -7.43 5.89
CA VAL A 234 -19.69 -7.21 6.40
C VAL A 234 -19.78 -5.96 7.26
N ASN A 235 -18.75 -5.12 7.18
CA ASN A 235 -18.61 -3.88 7.93
C ASN A 235 -19.55 -2.80 7.42
N ASP A 236 -19.96 -1.89 8.30
CA ASP A 236 -20.77 -0.73 7.92
C ASP A 236 -20.00 0.16 6.95
N THR A 237 -20.65 0.54 5.84
CA THR A 237 -20.13 1.38 4.77
C THR A 237 -20.97 2.64 4.56
N SER A 238 -21.96 2.90 5.44
CA SER A 238 -22.97 3.96 5.30
C SER A 238 -22.39 5.37 5.52
N VAL A 239 -21.46 5.82 4.68
CA VAL A 239 -20.78 7.10 4.78
C VAL A 239 -21.68 8.25 4.29
N HIS A 240 -22.46 8.03 3.24
CA HIS A 240 -23.32 9.03 2.62
C HIS A 240 -24.81 8.73 2.76
N GLY A 241 -25.18 7.51 3.17
CA GLY A 241 -26.56 7.04 3.21
C GLY A 241 -27.14 6.76 1.82
N MET A 242 -26.29 6.49 0.83
CA MET A 242 -26.66 6.41 -0.59
C MET A 242 -26.26 5.07 -1.20
N TRP A 243 -26.83 4.69 -2.35
CA TRP A 243 -26.55 3.38 -2.97
C TRP A 243 -25.07 3.10 -3.27
N TRP A 244 -24.23 4.13 -3.50
CA TRP A 244 -22.80 3.94 -3.75
C TRP A 244 -22.00 3.56 -2.49
N ASP A 245 -22.60 3.67 -1.30
CA ASP A 245 -22.05 3.12 -0.06
C ASP A 245 -22.07 1.58 -0.08
N SER A 246 -22.72 0.94 -1.06
CA SER A 246 -22.77 -0.53 -1.18
C SER A 246 -21.40 -1.20 -1.42
N TYR A 247 -20.32 -0.44 -1.66
CA TYR A 247 -18.98 -0.98 -1.88
C TYR A 247 -18.34 -1.48 -0.56
N PRO A 248 -18.16 -2.80 -0.35
CA PRO A 248 -17.78 -3.36 0.96
C PRO A 248 -16.39 -2.99 1.48
N TYR A 249 -15.53 -2.44 0.62
CA TYR A 249 -14.15 -2.08 0.97
C TYR A 249 -13.97 -0.57 1.28
N SER A 250 -15.05 0.24 1.24
CA SER A 250 -15.05 1.62 1.76
C SER A 250 -15.76 1.67 3.11
N SER A 251 -15.19 1.01 4.12
CA SER A 251 -15.84 0.89 5.42
C SER A 251 -15.91 2.24 6.13
N LEU A 252 -17.12 2.57 6.64
CA LEU A 252 -17.36 3.61 7.63
C LEU A 252 -16.68 3.27 8.96
N SER A 253 -16.65 2.00 9.32
CA SER A 253 -15.94 1.49 10.50
C SER A 253 -15.38 0.09 10.24
N VAL A 254 -14.13 -0.15 10.60
CA VAL A 254 -13.54 -1.51 10.55
C VAL A 254 -14.07 -2.46 11.63
N PHE A 255 -14.83 -1.95 12.61
CA PHE A 255 -15.40 -2.73 13.71
C PHE A 255 -16.92 -2.94 13.57
N ALA A 256 -17.67 -1.90 13.21
CA ALA A 256 -19.13 -1.96 13.18
C ALA A 256 -19.63 -2.86 12.05
N LEU A 257 -20.65 -3.67 12.34
CA LEU A 257 -21.35 -4.51 11.37
C LEU A 257 -22.38 -3.66 10.61
N HIS A 258 -22.56 -3.95 9.32
CA HIS A 258 -23.47 -3.17 8.50
C HIS A 258 -24.95 -3.43 8.87
N PRO A 259 -25.75 -2.39 9.16
CA PRO A 259 -27.19 -2.55 9.44
C PRO A 259 -28.01 -3.21 8.32
N LEU A 260 -27.48 -3.27 7.09
CA LEU A 260 -28.12 -3.93 5.95
C LEU A 260 -28.41 -5.41 6.23
N TYR A 261 -27.55 -6.05 7.02
CA TYR A 261 -27.61 -7.49 7.28
C TYR A 261 -28.44 -7.87 8.51
N LEU A 262 -29.12 -6.91 9.12
CA LEU A 262 -29.97 -7.12 10.30
C LEU A 262 -31.29 -7.81 9.91
N ARG A 263 -31.59 -8.95 10.54
CA ARG A 263 -32.93 -9.55 10.53
C ARG A 263 -33.84 -8.85 11.53
N VAL A 264 -34.76 -8.03 11.06
CA VAL A 264 -35.70 -7.30 11.94
C VAL A 264 -36.74 -8.21 12.62
N GLN A 265 -37.07 -9.33 11.98
CA GLN A 265 -37.98 -10.36 12.51
C GLN A 265 -37.44 -11.04 13.77
N ALA A 266 -36.12 -10.99 13.98
CA ALA A 266 -35.43 -11.63 15.10
C ALA A 266 -34.99 -10.62 16.18
N LEU A 267 -35.52 -9.40 16.15
CA LEU A 267 -35.24 -8.39 17.17
C LEU A 267 -35.97 -8.68 18.49
N SER A 268 -37.26 -9.05 18.40
CA SER A 268 -38.11 -9.28 19.57
C SER A 268 -39.03 -10.47 19.35
N GLU A 269 -39.37 -11.19 20.43
CA GLU A 269 -40.40 -12.23 20.40
C GLU A 269 -41.82 -11.63 20.46
N SER A 270 -41.94 -10.39 20.92
CA SER A 270 -43.22 -9.70 21.18
C SER A 270 -43.52 -8.57 20.17
N ILE A 271 -43.15 -8.77 18.90
CA ILE A 271 -43.40 -7.78 17.84
C ILE A 271 -44.92 -7.59 17.65
N PRO A 272 -45.47 -6.36 17.76
CA PRO A 272 -46.87 -6.06 17.47
C PRO A 272 -47.29 -6.44 16.05
N GLU A 273 -48.56 -6.79 15.88
CA GLU A 273 -49.11 -7.24 14.60
C GLU A 273 -48.97 -6.20 13.48
N GLU A 274 -49.09 -4.91 13.80
CA GLU A 274 -48.90 -3.82 12.83
C GLU A 274 -47.47 -3.80 12.25
N ILE A 275 -46.46 -4.02 13.10
CA ILE A 275 -45.06 -4.08 12.68
C ILE A 275 -44.79 -5.37 11.89
N LYS A 276 -45.41 -6.50 12.27
CA LYS A 276 -45.32 -7.75 11.47
C LYS A 276 -45.88 -7.56 10.06
N GLN A 277 -47.00 -6.86 9.90
CA GLN A 277 -47.57 -6.54 8.60
C GLN A 277 -46.68 -5.56 7.80
N GLU A 278 -45.98 -4.65 8.46
CA GLU A 278 -44.99 -3.78 7.82
C GLU A 278 -43.77 -4.54 7.32
N ILE A 279 -43.23 -5.47 8.13
CA ILE A 279 -42.17 -6.41 7.75
C ILE A 279 -42.58 -7.19 6.50
N GLU A 280 -43.78 -7.77 6.49
CA GLU A 280 -44.24 -8.57 5.35
C GLU A 280 -44.44 -7.73 4.08
N ARG A 281 -44.95 -6.49 4.21
CA ARG A 281 -45.04 -5.56 3.08
C ARG A 281 -43.66 -5.20 2.52
N ALA A 282 -42.70 -4.89 3.39
CA ALA A 282 -41.33 -4.58 3.00
C ALA A 282 -40.68 -5.77 2.28
N ARG A 283 -40.86 -6.99 2.81
CA ARG A 283 -40.39 -8.23 2.19
C ARG A 283 -40.88 -8.38 0.76
N VAL A 284 -42.20 -8.28 0.55
CA VAL A 284 -42.80 -8.42 -0.79
C VAL A 284 -42.39 -7.28 -1.73
N GLN A 285 -42.34 -6.05 -1.23
CA GLN A 285 -42.01 -4.88 -2.05
C GLN A 285 -40.54 -4.87 -2.51
N LEU A 286 -39.63 -5.35 -1.68
CA LEU A 286 -38.19 -5.31 -1.90
C LEU A 286 -37.64 -6.62 -2.51
N ASP A 287 -38.50 -7.61 -2.80
CA ASP A 287 -38.13 -8.86 -3.48
C ASP A 287 -37.83 -8.62 -4.97
N GLY A 288 -36.67 -8.03 -5.21
CA GLY A 288 -36.15 -7.67 -6.53
C GLY A 288 -34.91 -8.47 -6.92
N LYS A 289 -34.68 -8.55 -8.24
CA LYS A 289 -33.45 -9.13 -8.81
C LYS A 289 -32.20 -8.38 -8.33
N ASP A 290 -32.27 -7.05 -8.35
CA ASP A 290 -31.20 -6.16 -7.91
C ASP A 290 -31.54 -5.65 -6.50
N VAL A 291 -30.51 -5.44 -5.67
CA VAL A 291 -30.70 -4.93 -4.29
C VAL A 291 -31.02 -3.44 -4.36
N ASP A 292 -32.23 -3.07 -3.95
CA ASP A 292 -32.58 -1.66 -3.67
C ASP A 292 -32.01 -1.26 -2.31
N TYR A 293 -30.73 -0.87 -2.32
CA TYR A 293 -29.95 -0.60 -1.10
C TYR A 293 -30.61 0.47 -0.21
N GLU A 294 -31.05 1.58 -0.80
CA GLU A 294 -31.60 2.72 -0.06
C GLU A 294 -32.96 2.38 0.55
N ALA A 295 -33.87 1.81 -0.23
CA ALA A 295 -35.19 1.44 0.26
C ALA A 295 -35.11 0.32 1.32
N THR A 296 -34.21 -0.64 1.13
CA THR A 296 -33.98 -1.72 2.09
C THR A 296 -33.42 -1.20 3.42
N MET A 297 -32.42 -0.32 3.36
CA MET A 297 -31.84 0.29 4.55
C MET A 297 -32.88 1.11 5.33
N ALA A 298 -33.64 1.95 4.62
CA ALA A 298 -34.68 2.78 5.21
C ALA A 298 -35.77 1.94 5.88
N ALA A 299 -36.26 0.88 5.21
CA ALA A 299 -37.28 -0.01 5.76
C ALA A 299 -36.78 -0.71 7.03
N LYS A 300 -35.57 -1.29 7.00
CA LYS A 300 -35.00 -2.01 8.15
C LYS A 300 -34.76 -1.09 9.35
N LEU A 301 -34.15 0.07 9.14
CA LEU A 301 -33.89 1.01 10.23
C LEU A 301 -35.19 1.58 10.82
N SER A 302 -36.20 1.85 9.99
CA SER A 302 -37.52 2.31 10.47
C SER A 302 -38.21 1.26 11.34
N ILE A 303 -38.27 0.00 10.87
CA ILE A 303 -38.85 -1.12 11.62
C ILE A 303 -38.07 -1.37 12.92
N ALA A 304 -36.74 -1.41 12.86
CA ALA A 304 -35.89 -1.63 14.02
C ALA A 304 -36.07 -0.51 15.07
N TYR A 305 -36.22 0.75 14.65
CA TYR A 305 -36.47 1.86 15.58
C TYR A 305 -37.82 1.73 16.29
N LYS A 306 -38.87 1.30 15.57
CA LYS A 306 -40.19 1.03 16.18
C LYS A 306 -40.12 -0.08 17.22
N ILE A 307 -39.37 -1.14 16.96
CA ILE A 307 -39.17 -2.23 17.92
C ILE A 307 -38.34 -1.74 19.11
N PHE A 308 -37.23 -1.04 18.86
CA PHE A 308 -36.39 -0.41 19.89
C PHE A 308 -37.21 0.46 20.85
N ALA A 309 -38.10 1.31 20.33
CA ALA A 309 -38.94 2.18 21.17
C ALA A 309 -39.85 1.41 22.15
N LEU A 310 -40.19 0.15 21.84
CA LEU A 310 -41.04 -0.70 22.69
C LEU A 310 -40.26 -1.43 23.79
N GLU A 311 -38.98 -1.75 23.55
CA GLU A 311 -38.21 -2.65 24.42
C GLU A 311 -36.84 -2.12 24.86
N LYS A 312 -36.46 -0.88 24.52
CA LYS A 312 -35.14 -0.31 24.83
C LYS A 312 -34.76 -0.49 26.31
N ASP A 313 -35.68 -0.21 27.24
CA ASP A 313 -35.40 -0.29 28.67
C ASP A 313 -35.18 -1.73 29.13
N LEU A 314 -35.84 -2.70 28.47
CA LEU A 314 -35.64 -4.11 28.74
C LEU A 314 -34.25 -4.55 28.22
N ILE A 315 -33.96 -4.28 26.95
CA ILE A 315 -32.76 -4.78 26.27
C ILE A 315 -31.49 -4.12 26.79
N LEU A 316 -31.50 -2.79 27.01
CA LEU A 316 -30.32 -2.07 27.51
C LEU A 316 -29.94 -2.44 28.95
N ASN A 317 -30.86 -3.05 29.70
CA ASN A 317 -30.62 -3.57 31.05
C ASN A 317 -30.34 -5.07 31.10
N LEU A 318 -30.34 -5.79 29.96
CA LEU A 318 -29.96 -7.20 29.91
C LEU A 318 -28.48 -7.38 30.23
N SER A 319 -28.16 -8.40 31.03
CA SER A 319 -26.76 -8.75 31.36
C SER A 319 -25.90 -8.97 30.12
N SER A 320 -26.45 -9.64 29.10
CA SER A 320 -25.77 -9.88 27.82
C SER A 320 -25.49 -8.59 27.04
N PHE A 321 -26.36 -7.58 27.14
CA PHE A 321 -26.12 -6.28 26.52
C PHE A 321 -25.04 -5.50 27.28
N LEU A 322 -25.09 -5.51 28.60
CA LEU A 322 -24.09 -4.84 29.44
C LEU A 322 -22.68 -5.42 29.25
N GLU A 323 -22.58 -6.74 29.11
CA GLU A 323 -21.33 -7.44 28.78
C GLU A 323 -20.83 -7.04 27.39
N PHE A 324 -21.68 -7.14 26.36
CA PHE A 324 -21.35 -6.70 25.01
C PHE A 324 -20.89 -5.24 24.97
N PHE A 325 -21.61 -4.35 25.65
CA PHE A 325 -21.27 -2.93 25.68
C PHE A 325 -19.93 -2.71 26.39
N SER A 326 -19.70 -3.36 27.53
CA SER A 326 -18.44 -3.27 28.29
C SER A 326 -17.24 -3.67 27.43
N ASP A 327 -17.37 -4.76 26.67
CA ASP A 327 -16.31 -5.31 25.83
C ASP A 327 -16.01 -4.48 24.58
N ASN A 328 -16.98 -3.66 24.13
CA ASN A 328 -16.91 -2.97 22.83
C ASN A 328 -16.96 -1.44 22.94
N GLN A 329 -17.11 -0.87 24.14
CA GLN A 329 -17.34 0.57 24.33
C GLN A 329 -16.29 1.50 23.68
N ASP A 330 -15.03 1.05 23.55
CA ASP A 330 -13.95 1.87 22.99
C ASP A 330 -14.18 2.21 21.50
N TRP A 331 -14.73 1.29 20.71
CA TRP A 331 -15.08 1.55 19.30
C TRP A 331 -16.58 1.86 19.13
N LEU A 332 -17.44 1.30 19.99
CA LEU A 332 -18.89 1.42 19.87
C LEU A 332 -19.40 2.83 20.19
N LYS A 333 -18.87 3.47 21.26
CA LYS A 333 -19.21 4.86 21.59
C LYS A 333 -18.86 5.84 20.46
N PRO A 334 -17.61 5.88 19.93
CA PRO A 334 -17.29 6.80 18.83
C PRO A 334 -18.07 6.47 17.55
N TYR A 335 -18.34 5.19 17.25
CA TYR A 335 -19.18 4.82 16.10
C TYR A 335 -20.61 5.39 16.22
N ALA A 336 -21.28 5.22 17.35
CA ALA A 336 -22.63 5.74 17.55
C ALA A 336 -22.67 7.27 17.53
N ALA A 337 -21.68 7.91 18.17
CA ALA A 337 -21.50 9.36 18.10
C ALA A 337 -21.27 9.86 16.67
N PHE A 338 -20.46 9.14 15.88
CA PHE A 338 -20.20 9.47 14.49
C PHE A 338 -21.48 9.39 13.66
N CYS A 339 -22.25 8.31 13.78
CA CYS A 339 -23.51 8.15 13.05
C CYS A 339 -24.48 9.30 13.39
N PHE A 340 -24.63 9.63 14.67
CA PHE A 340 -25.44 10.76 15.09
C PHE A 340 -24.96 12.09 14.51
N LEU A 341 -23.65 12.38 14.53
CA LEU A 341 -23.10 13.61 13.98
C LEU A 341 -23.23 13.69 12.46
N ARG A 342 -22.99 12.58 11.75
CA ARG A 342 -23.21 12.45 10.30
C ARG A 342 -24.64 12.82 9.94
N ASP A 343 -25.61 12.25 10.65
CA ASP A 343 -27.03 12.46 10.38
C ASP A 343 -27.47 13.87 10.80
N PHE A 344 -26.94 14.40 11.91
CA PHE A 344 -27.25 15.75 12.38
C PHE A 344 -26.72 16.86 11.47
N PHE A 345 -25.51 16.69 10.91
CA PHE A 345 -24.90 17.64 9.98
C PHE A 345 -25.19 17.33 8.52
N GLU A 346 -25.90 16.23 8.22
CA GLU A 346 -26.20 15.74 6.86
C GLU A 346 -24.94 15.53 6.00
N THR A 347 -23.79 15.27 6.63
CA THR A 347 -22.52 15.00 5.95
C THR A 347 -21.59 14.17 6.84
N SER A 348 -20.86 13.22 6.25
CA SER A 348 -19.78 12.48 6.91
C SER A 348 -18.44 13.21 6.88
N ASP A 349 -18.32 14.29 6.10
CA ASP A 349 -17.14 15.14 6.14
C ASP A 349 -17.07 15.88 7.48
N HIS A 350 -16.41 15.23 8.42
CA HIS A 350 -16.14 15.72 9.76
C HIS A 350 -15.48 17.10 9.81
N SER A 351 -14.79 17.56 8.76
CA SER A 351 -14.23 18.93 8.75
C SER A 351 -15.34 20.00 8.83
N GLN A 352 -16.57 19.64 8.46
CA GLN A 352 -17.74 20.51 8.46
C GLN A 352 -18.53 20.47 9.77
N TRP A 353 -18.17 19.62 10.75
CA TRP A 353 -18.90 19.46 12.02
C TRP A 353 -18.59 20.53 13.08
N GLY A 354 -17.97 21.64 12.68
CA GLY A 354 -17.61 22.75 13.56
C GLY A 354 -16.79 22.32 14.76
N LEU A 355 -17.36 22.45 15.98
CA LEU A 355 -16.68 22.06 17.23
C LEU A 355 -16.36 20.57 17.32
N PHE A 356 -17.03 19.70 16.55
CA PHE A 356 -16.78 18.26 16.53
C PHE A 356 -15.83 17.81 15.42
N SER A 357 -15.29 18.74 14.62
CA SER A 357 -14.34 18.43 13.54
C SER A 357 -13.12 17.65 13.99
N ASN A 358 -12.57 18.03 15.15
CA ASN A 358 -11.48 17.32 15.78
C ASN A 358 -12.01 16.44 16.91
N PHE A 359 -11.70 15.15 16.84
CA PHE A 359 -12.04 14.18 17.87
C PHE A 359 -11.43 14.54 19.23
N SER A 360 -12.21 14.34 20.28
CA SER A 360 -11.80 14.53 21.66
C SER A 360 -12.59 13.59 22.56
N ARG A 361 -11.89 12.83 23.41
CA ARG A 361 -12.53 11.89 24.34
C ARG A 361 -13.50 12.60 25.30
N ASP A 362 -13.15 13.81 25.76
CA ASP A 362 -14.03 14.60 26.63
C ASP A 362 -15.31 15.06 25.94
N LYS A 363 -15.24 15.40 24.64
CA LYS A 363 -16.42 15.76 23.86
C LYS A 363 -17.30 14.53 23.59
N LEU A 364 -16.66 13.40 23.28
CA LEU A 364 -17.34 12.12 23.08
C LEU A 364 -18.15 11.73 24.32
N GLU A 365 -17.54 11.68 25.51
CA GLU A 365 -18.23 11.27 26.74
C GLU A 365 -19.41 12.19 27.09
N LYS A 366 -19.29 13.50 26.80
CA LYS A 366 -20.40 14.45 26.98
C LYS A 366 -21.54 14.25 25.96
N LEU A 367 -21.19 13.83 24.75
CA LEU A 367 -22.14 13.61 23.65
C LEU A 367 -22.95 12.33 23.87
N VAL A 368 -22.31 11.27 24.37
CA VAL A 368 -22.95 9.96 24.64
C VAL A 368 -23.51 9.82 26.05
N SER A 369 -23.62 10.92 26.80
CA SER A 369 -24.11 10.90 28.18
C SER A 369 -25.63 10.72 28.27
N ILE A 370 -26.08 9.94 29.25
CA ILE A 370 -27.49 9.55 29.44
C ILE A 370 -28.44 10.73 29.73
N ASP A 371 -27.92 11.85 30.22
CA ASP A 371 -28.69 13.07 30.52
C ASP A 371 -29.02 13.91 29.28
N ARG A 372 -28.56 13.50 28.09
CA ARG A 372 -28.77 14.25 26.83
C ARG A 372 -30.08 13.89 26.16
N LEU A 373 -30.73 14.90 25.57
CA LEU A 373 -32.00 14.72 24.83
C LEU A 373 -31.88 13.74 23.66
N HIS A 374 -30.72 13.70 23.00
CA HIS A 374 -30.43 12.83 21.86
C HIS A 374 -29.86 11.46 22.24
N TYR A 375 -29.83 11.12 23.54
CA TYR A 375 -29.24 9.86 24.00
C TYR A 375 -29.95 8.63 23.42
N ASP A 376 -31.27 8.67 23.24
CA ASP A 376 -32.02 7.58 22.62
C ASP A 376 -31.55 7.28 21.18
N THR A 377 -31.20 8.31 20.40
CA THR A 377 -30.65 8.16 19.05
C THR A 377 -29.28 7.49 19.08
N ILE A 378 -28.43 7.83 20.05
CA ILE A 378 -27.13 7.18 20.25
C ILE A 378 -27.33 5.71 20.65
N CYS A 379 -28.21 5.44 21.61
CA CYS A 379 -28.53 4.10 22.09
C CYS A 379 -29.11 3.19 21.01
N PHE A 380 -29.84 3.76 20.05
CA PHE A 380 -30.33 3.00 18.92
C PHE A 380 -29.19 2.35 18.13
N HIS A 381 -28.06 3.03 17.92
CA HIS A 381 -26.89 2.43 17.27
C HIS A 381 -26.25 1.31 18.13
N TYR A 382 -26.24 1.45 19.46
CA TYR A 382 -25.79 0.36 20.35
C TYR A 382 -26.68 -0.87 20.24
N TYR A 383 -27.99 -0.65 20.23
CA TYR A 383 -29.00 -1.69 20.07
C TYR A 383 -28.82 -2.45 18.74
N ILE A 384 -28.66 -1.73 17.63
CA ILE A 384 -28.45 -2.34 16.30
C ILE A 384 -27.18 -3.20 16.28
N GLN A 385 -26.05 -2.68 16.76
CA GLN A 385 -24.79 -3.43 16.79
C GLN A 385 -24.87 -4.67 17.71
N PHE A 386 -25.58 -4.59 18.83
CA PHE A 386 -25.82 -5.73 19.71
C PHE A 386 -26.61 -6.84 19.01
N HIS A 387 -27.70 -6.51 18.31
CA HIS A 387 -28.49 -7.51 17.59
C HIS A 387 -27.75 -8.10 16.39
N LEU A 388 -27.00 -7.28 15.64
CA LEU A 388 -26.11 -7.76 14.56
C LEU A 388 -25.07 -8.75 15.10
N HIS A 389 -24.43 -8.41 16.23
CA HIS A 389 -23.47 -9.28 16.91
C HIS A 389 -24.10 -10.62 17.31
N ARG A 390 -25.30 -10.61 17.92
CA ARG A 390 -26.01 -11.84 18.28
C ARG A 390 -26.32 -12.70 17.08
N GLN A 391 -26.90 -12.13 16.02
CA GLN A 391 -27.31 -12.87 14.82
C GLN A 391 -26.11 -13.48 14.09
N LEU A 392 -25.02 -12.72 13.93
CA LEU A 392 -23.80 -13.24 13.30
C LEU A 392 -23.12 -14.30 14.17
N SER A 393 -23.06 -14.10 15.49
CA SER A 393 -22.48 -15.08 16.42
C SER A 393 -23.25 -16.40 16.40
N GLU A 394 -24.59 -16.32 16.39
CA GLU A 394 -25.47 -17.48 16.27
C GLU A 394 -25.26 -18.24 14.95
N ALA A 395 -25.16 -17.53 13.83
CA ALA A 395 -24.84 -18.14 12.54
C ALA A 395 -23.45 -18.77 12.51
N ALA A 396 -22.44 -18.12 13.10
CA ALA A 396 -21.08 -18.63 13.19
C ALA A 396 -20.97 -19.87 14.09
N GLU A 397 -21.70 -19.92 15.20
CA GLU A 397 -21.81 -21.10 16.05
C GLU A 397 -22.51 -22.26 15.32
N TYR A 398 -23.56 -21.96 14.57
CA TYR A 398 -24.25 -22.95 13.76
C TYR A 398 -23.32 -23.57 12.70
N ALA A 399 -22.58 -22.74 11.97
CA ALA A 399 -21.57 -23.18 11.01
C ALA A 399 -20.51 -24.09 11.65
N ARG A 400 -19.97 -23.68 12.81
CA ARG A 400 -19.00 -24.47 13.57
C ARG A 400 -19.55 -25.83 13.99
N LYS A 401 -20.79 -25.88 14.50
CA LYS A 401 -21.47 -27.14 14.86
C LYS A 401 -21.66 -28.07 13.65
N LYS A 402 -21.78 -27.52 12.45
CA LYS A 402 -21.91 -28.26 11.18
C LYS A 402 -20.57 -28.58 10.52
N GLY A 403 -19.44 -28.18 11.11
CA GLY A 403 -18.10 -28.38 10.53
C GLY A 403 -17.79 -27.51 9.31
N VAL A 404 -18.53 -26.42 9.11
CA VAL A 404 -18.32 -25.44 8.03
C VAL A 404 -17.56 -24.23 8.57
N VAL A 405 -16.49 -23.86 7.88
CA VAL A 405 -15.68 -22.67 8.21
C VAL A 405 -16.32 -21.42 7.61
N LEU A 406 -16.65 -20.42 8.43
CA LEU A 406 -16.96 -19.08 7.94
C LEU A 406 -15.67 -18.27 7.81
N LYS A 407 -15.36 -17.84 6.59
CA LYS A 407 -14.21 -16.99 6.27
C LYS A 407 -14.70 -15.57 5.98
N GLY A 408 -14.46 -14.65 6.90
CA GLY A 408 -14.64 -13.22 6.65
C GLY A 408 -13.46 -12.66 5.84
N ASP A 409 -13.76 -11.81 4.87
CA ASP A 409 -12.78 -10.93 4.26
C ASP A 409 -12.68 -9.61 5.06
N LEU A 410 -11.55 -8.91 4.98
CA LEU A 410 -11.29 -7.69 5.77
C LEU A 410 -10.98 -6.52 4.83
N PRO A 411 -11.59 -5.34 5.06
CA PRO A 411 -11.19 -4.14 4.34
C PRO A 411 -9.82 -3.69 4.85
N ILE A 412 -8.86 -3.50 3.94
CA ILE A 412 -7.53 -2.96 4.27
C ILE A 412 -7.60 -1.42 4.44
N GLY A 413 -8.46 -0.77 3.66
CA GLY A 413 -8.69 0.67 3.71
C GLY A 413 -10.00 1.01 4.43
N VAL A 414 -10.08 2.25 4.90
CA VAL A 414 -11.31 2.87 5.41
C VAL A 414 -11.68 4.03 4.51
N ASP A 415 -12.95 4.44 4.55
CA ASP A 415 -13.35 5.68 3.90
C ASP A 415 -12.61 6.88 4.51
N ARG A 416 -12.30 7.91 3.70
CA ARG A 416 -11.63 9.12 4.20
C ARG A 416 -12.47 9.85 5.24
N ASN A 417 -13.79 9.75 5.13
CA ASN A 417 -14.77 10.34 6.02
C ASN A 417 -15.38 9.27 6.95
N SER A 418 -14.54 8.36 7.45
CA SER A 418 -14.94 7.27 8.36
C SER A 418 -14.81 7.68 9.83
N VAL A 419 -15.38 6.87 10.73
CA VAL A 419 -15.12 7.05 12.17
C VAL A 419 -13.65 6.83 12.50
N ASP A 420 -12.98 5.94 11.78
CA ASP A 420 -11.57 5.61 12.01
C ASP A 420 -10.64 6.78 11.69
N THR A 421 -10.90 7.52 10.60
CA THR A 421 -10.14 8.74 10.26
C THR A 421 -10.46 9.91 11.19
N TRP A 422 -11.69 9.98 11.71
CA TRP A 422 -12.08 10.98 12.70
C TRP A 422 -11.41 10.76 14.05
N VAL A 423 -11.42 9.54 14.57
CA VAL A 423 -10.86 9.21 15.88
C VAL A 423 -9.34 9.17 15.83
N TYR A 424 -8.74 8.70 14.73
CA TYR A 424 -7.31 8.47 14.61
C TYR A 424 -6.68 9.19 13.40
N PRO A 425 -6.83 10.51 13.25
CA PRO A 425 -6.36 11.23 12.05
C PRO A 425 -4.85 11.10 11.85
N ASN A 426 -4.06 10.93 12.91
CA ASN A 426 -2.61 10.76 12.80
C ASN A 426 -2.18 9.42 12.16
N LEU A 427 -3.07 8.43 12.10
CA LEU A 427 -2.81 7.15 11.43
C LEU A 427 -3.06 7.23 9.91
N PHE A 428 -3.76 8.26 9.45
CA PHE A 428 -4.17 8.43 8.06
C PHE A 428 -3.64 9.77 7.52
N ASN A 429 -2.76 9.73 6.52
CA ASN A 429 -2.19 10.95 5.96
C ASN A 429 -3.28 11.74 5.19
N SER A 430 -3.85 12.76 5.85
CA SER A 430 -5.02 13.50 5.36
C SER A 430 -4.67 14.70 4.47
N SER A 431 -3.39 15.11 4.37
CA SER A 431 -2.95 16.15 3.44
C SER A 431 -2.76 15.56 2.04
N GLN A 432 -3.64 15.93 1.12
CA GLN A 432 -3.77 15.23 -0.15
C GLN A 432 -2.75 15.65 -1.22
N ASP A 433 -2.17 16.86 -1.16
CA ASP A 433 -1.24 17.36 -2.19
C ASP A 433 -0.22 18.37 -1.63
N VAL A 434 0.91 18.52 -2.32
CA VAL A 434 1.88 19.61 -2.05
C VAL A 434 1.36 20.89 -2.71
N ASP A 435 1.04 21.91 -1.91
CA ASP A 435 0.82 23.26 -2.43
C ASP A 435 2.17 23.84 -2.90
N TYR A 436 2.47 23.66 -4.19
CA TYR A 436 3.74 24.08 -4.79
C TYR A 436 3.95 25.59 -4.74
N GLU A 437 2.91 26.38 -4.98
CA GLU A 437 3.01 27.84 -5.01
C GLU A 437 3.30 28.39 -3.61
N ALA A 438 2.52 27.99 -2.60
CA ALA A 438 2.75 28.42 -1.22
C ALA A 438 4.10 27.91 -0.69
N THR A 439 4.47 26.67 -1.01
CA THR A 439 5.76 26.09 -0.61
C THR A 439 6.93 26.85 -1.23
N MET A 440 6.87 27.15 -2.53
CA MET A 440 7.93 27.88 -3.22
C MET A 440 8.02 29.32 -2.72
N ALA A 441 6.90 30.02 -2.55
CA ALA A 441 6.86 31.37 -2.02
C ALA A 441 7.48 31.45 -0.61
N ALA A 442 7.10 30.52 0.28
CA ALA A 442 7.65 30.46 1.63
C ALA A 442 9.16 30.15 1.62
N LYS A 443 9.60 29.13 0.88
CA LYS A 443 11.01 28.73 0.82
C LYS A 443 11.89 29.83 0.22
N LEU A 444 11.47 30.45 -0.89
CA LEU A 444 12.22 31.54 -1.50
C LEU A 444 12.27 32.77 -0.60
N SER A 445 11.17 33.13 0.05
CA SER A 445 11.15 34.24 1.03
C SER A 445 12.16 34.02 2.16
N ILE A 446 12.22 32.81 2.71
CA ILE A 446 13.18 32.44 3.75
C ILE A 446 14.61 32.48 3.19
N ALA A 447 14.84 31.87 2.03
CA ALA A 447 16.17 31.82 1.43
C ALA A 447 16.72 33.21 1.11
N TYR A 448 15.89 34.14 0.63
CA TYR A 448 16.28 35.54 0.42
C TYR A 448 16.68 36.24 1.72
N LYS A 449 15.94 36.03 2.80
CA LYS A 449 16.29 36.60 4.12
C LYS A 449 17.63 36.06 4.63
N ILE A 450 17.89 34.77 4.45
CA ILE A 450 19.17 34.16 4.82
C ILE A 450 20.29 34.70 3.94
N PHE A 451 20.10 34.73 2.62
CA PHE A 451 21.07 35.29 1.68
C PHE A 451 21.50 36.72 2.06
N ALA A 452 20.54 37.58 2.40
CA ALA A 452 20.84 38.95 2.83
C ALA A 452 21.75 39.03 4.08
N LEU A 453 21.74 38.01 4.94
CA LEU A 453 22.56 37.94 6.16
C LEU A 453 23.94 37.33 5.91
N GLU A 454 24.05 36.35 5.00
CA GLU A 454 25.27 35.53 4.87
C GLU A 454 25.94 35.55 3.49
N LYS A 455 25.43 36.31 2.51
CA LYS A 455 25.99 36.33 1.13
C LYS A 455 27.49 36.55 1.10
N ASP A 456 28.01 37.54 1.84
CA ASP A 456 29.44 37.87 1.79
C ASP A 456 30.29 36.76 2.39
N LEU A 457 29.77 36.04 3.39
CA LEU A 457 30.45 34.89 3.96
C LEU A 457 30.48 33.74 2.95
N ILE A 458 29.32 33.35 2.41
CA ILE A 458 29.18 32.17 1.55
C ILE A 458 29.89 32.36 0.21
N LEU A 459 29.77 33.53 -0.42
CA LEU A 459 30.38 33.82 -1.73
C LEU A 459 31.91 33.87 -1.68
N ASN A 460 32.50 34.09 -0.50
CA ASN A 460 33.95 34.06 -0.29
C ASN A 460 34.47 32.70 0.22
N LEU A 461 33.60 31.70 0.43
CA LEU A 461 34.04 30.36 0.80
C LEU A 461 34.82 29.72 -0.35
N SER A 462 35.91 29.03 -0.02
CA SER A 462 36.71 28.27 -1.00
C SER A 462 35.85 27.26 -1.78
N SER A 463 34.95 26.56 -1.09
CA SER A 463 34.02 25.61 -1.71
C SER A 463 33.03 26.28 -2.68
N PHE A 464 32.61 27.52 -2.41
CA PHE A 464 31.78 28.27 -3.34
C PHE A 464 32.59 28.72 -4.56
N LEU A 465 33.81 29.22 -4.37
CA LEU A 465 34.68 29.66 -5.46
C LEU A 465 35.05 28.50 -6.41
N GLU A 466 35.31 27.32 -5.85
CA GLU A 466 35.52 26.07 -6.61
C GLU A 466 34.25 25.69 -7.39
N PHE A 467 33.10 25.63 -6.71
CA PHE A 467 31.83 25.38 -7.37
C PHE A 467 31.54 26.38 -8.49
N PHE A 468 31.77 27.66 -8.27
CA PHE A 468 31.53 28.70 -9.28
C PHE A 468 32.48 28.52 -10.47
N SER A 469 33.78 28.32 -10.22
CA SER A 469 34.77 28.09 -11.27
C SER A 469 34.41 26.90 -12.16
N ASP A 470 33.98 25.79 -11.56
CA ASP A 470 33.63 24.55 -12.25
C ASP A 470 32.31 24.62 -13.04
N ASN A 471 31.45 25.60 -12.75
CA ASN A 471 30.09 25.66 -13.28
C ASN A 471 29.76 26.98 -14.00
N GLN A 472 30.65 27.97 -14.02
CA GLN A 472 30.38 29.32 -14.53
C GLN A 472 29.83 29.35 -15.96
N ASP A 473 30.22 28.41 -16.82
CA ASP A 473 29.79 28.35 -18.22
C ASP A 473 28.28 28.15 -18.38
N TRP A 474 27.63 27.38 -17.50
CA TRP A 474 26.17 27.21 -17.50
C TRP A 474 25.49 28.06 -16.41
N LEU A 475 26.18 28.30 -15.30
CA LEU A 475 25.63 28.99 -14.14
C LEU A 475 25.40 30.48 -14.39
N LYS A 476 26.35 31.17 -15.06
CA LYS A 476 26.18 32.59 -15.43
C LYS A 476 24.98 32.79 -16.37
N PRO A 477 24.86 32.07 -17.51
CA PRO A 477 23.67 32.17 -18.34
C PRO A 477 22.37 31.81 -17.61
N TYR A 478 22.37 30.80 -16.75
CA TYR A 478 21.19 30.41 -15.97
C TYR A 478 20.71 31.54 -15.04
N ALA A 479 21.61 32.13 -14.26
CA ALA A 479 21.24 33.21 -13.34
C ALA A 479 20.77 34.47 -14.09
N ALA A 480 21.43 34.80 -15.21
CA ALA A 480 20.99 35.87 -16.09
C ALA A 480 19.59 35.59 -16.69
N PHE A 481 19.34 34.35 -17.10
CA PHE A 481 18.05 33.93 -17.63
C PHE A 481 16.94 34.07 -16.58
N CYS A 482 17.15 33.60 -15.35
CA CYS A 482 16.17 33.77 -14.27
C CYS A 482 15.88 35.26 -13.99
N PHE A 483 16.92 36.09 -13.92
CA PHE A 483 16.75 37.53 -13.75
C PHE A 483 15.95 38.17 -14.87
N LEU A 484 16.26 37.87 -16.13
CA LEU A 484 15.55 38.42 -17.30
C LEU A 484 14.11 37.94 -17.36
N ARG A 485 13.86 36.65 -17.09
CA ARG A 485 12.51 36.08 -17.01
C ARG A 485 11.66 36.85 -15.99
N ASP A 486 12.20 37.09 -14.81
CA ASP A 486 11.47 37.77 -13.73
C ASP A 486 11.32 39.28 -14.03
N PHE A 487 12.31 39.90 -14.67
CA PHE A 487 12.27 41.31 -15.06
C PHE A 487 11.24 41.60 -16.17
N PHE A 488 11.14 40.72 -17.17
CA PHE A 488 10.18 40.85 -18.27
C PHE A 488 8.85 40.12 -18.01
N GLU A 489 8.72 39.42 -16.88
CA GLU A 489 7.55 38.61 -16.50
C GLU A 489 7.17 37.53 -17.54
N THR A 490 8.15 37.06 -18.33
CA THR A 490 7.96 36.00 -19.33
C THR A 490 9.26 35.25 -19.59
N SER A 491 9.18 33.93 -19.81
CA SER A 491 10.32 33.11 -20.27
C SER A 491 10.52 33.15 -21.78
N ASP A 492 9.54 33.67 -22.54
CA ASP A 492 9.66 33.86 -23.98
C ASP A 492 10.70 34.96 -24.26
N HIS A 493 11.92 34.50 -24.52
CA HIS A 493 13.05 35.38 -24.72
C HIS A 493 12.92 36.23 -25.99
N SER A 494 12.03 35.91 -26.95
CA SER A 494 11.78 36.79 -28.09
C SER A 494 11.26 38.17 -27.66
N GLN A 495 10.65 38.25 -26.48
CA GLN A 495 10.07 39.47 -25.91
C GLN A 495 11.07 40.30 -25.08
N TRP A 496 12.31 39.82 -24.88
CA TRP A 496 13.31 40.49 -24.04
C TRP A 496 14.07 41.63 -24.74
N GLY A 497 13.54 42.13 -25.86
CA GLY A 497 14.12 43.23 -26.63
C GLY A 497 15.57 42.99 -27.02
N LEU A 498 16.50 43.80 -26.49
CA LEU A 498 17.93 43.69 -26.79
C LEU A 498 18.57 42.38 -26.27
N PHE A 499 17.94 41.68 -25.33
CA PHE A 499 18.41 40.39 -24.81
C PHE A 499 17.78 39.18 -25.50
N SER A 500 16.93 39.40 -26.51
CA SER A 500 16.26 38.31 -27.24
C SER A 500 17.21 37.30 -27.88
N ASN A 501 18.35 37.79 -28.36
CA ASN A 501 19.43 36.98 -28.86
C ASN A 501 20.59 36.98 -27.85
N PHE A 502 21.04 35.79 -27.49
CA PHE A 502 22.16 35.60 -26.59
C PHE A 502 23.45 36.20 -27.16
N SER A 503 24.24 36.82 -26.27
CA SER A 503 25.56 37.36 -26.58
C SER A 503 26.41 37.29 -25.32
N ARG A 504 27.62 36.73 -25.45
CA ARG A 504 28.57 36.62 -24.34
C ARG A 504 28.96 38.00 -23.78
N ASP A 505 29.13 39.00 -24.64
CA ASP A 505 29.44 40.37 -24.20
C ASP A 505 28.30 41.01 -23.39
N LYS A 506 27.05 40.75 -23.79
CA LYS A 506 25.87 41.24 -23.05
C LYS A 506 25.74 40.50 -21.72
N LEU A 507 25.98 39.20 -21.70
CA LEU A 507 25.98 38.38 -20.50
C LEU A 507 26.97 38.91 -19.47
N GLU A 508 28.25 39.06 -19.84
CA GLU A 508 29.30 39.52 -18.91
C GLU A 508 29.01 40.94 -18.37
N LYS A 509 28.40 41.82 -19.18
CA LYS A 509 27.95 43.14 -18.71
C LYS A 509 26.78 43.07 -17.74
N LEU A 510 25.88 42.10 -17.92
CA LEU A 510 24.69 41.90 -17.11
C LEU A 510 25.04 41.30 -15.74
N VAL A 511 25.96 40.33 -15.71
CA VAL A 511 26.39 39.64 -14.48
C VAL A 511 27.58 40.30 -13.78
N SER A 512 27.97 41.52 -14.20
CA SER A 512 29.06 42.25 -13.56
C SER A 512 28.70 42.69 -12.15
N ILE A 513 29.66 42.57 -11.22
CA ILE A 513 29.52 42.92 -9.81
C ILE A 513 29.21 44.41 -9.58
N ASP A 514 29.58 45.28 -10.51
CA ASP A 514 29.37 46.73 -10.40
C ASP A 514 27.92 47.17 -10.71
N ARG A 515 27.01 46.22 -10.98
CA ARG A 515 25.62 46.50 -11.33
C ARG A 515 24.71 46.49 -10.11
N LEU A 516 23.74 47.41 -10.09
CA LEU A 516 22.76 47.52 -8.99
C LEU A 516 21.95 46.23 -8.77
N HIS A 517 21.67 45.49 -9.84
CA HIS A 517 20.91 44.24 -9.80
C HIS A 517 21.79 42.99 -9.59
N TYR A 518 23.09 43.14 -9.33
CA TYR A 518 24.01 42.02 -9.18
C TYR A 518 23.59 41.08 -8.04
N ASP A 519 23.15 41.61 -6.91
CA ASP A 519 22.68 40.79 -5.78
C ASP A 519 21.53 39.86 -6.15
N THR A 520 20.61 40.31 -7.01
CA THR A 520 19.48 39.49 -7.50
C THR A 520 19.97 38.33 -8.36
N ILE A 521 20.97 38.57 -9.23
CA ILE A 521 21.60 37.51 -10.02
C ILE A 521 22.39 36.56 -9.10
N CYS A 522 23.13 37.13 -8.16
CA CYS A 522 23.99 36.39 -7.25
C CYS A 522 23.20 35.48 -6.30
N PHE A 523 21.95 35.84 -5.98
CA PHE A 523 21.04 34.96 -5.26
C PHE A 523 20.84 33.62 -5.98
N HIS A 524 20.77 33.60 -7.32
CA HIS A 524 20.66 32.34 -8.05
C HIS A 524 21.94 31.49 -7.96
N TYR A 525 23.13 32.10 -7.93
CA TYR A 525 24.38 31.37 -7.67
C TYR A 525 24.37 30.72 -6.29
N TYR A 526 23.95 31.48 -5.29
CA TYR A 526 23.82 31.03 -3.91
C TYR A 526 22.86 29.83 -3.82
N ILE A 527 21.66 29.91 -4.41
CA ILE A 527 20.70 28.81 -4.39
C ILE A 527 21.28 27.55 -5.06
N GLN A 528 21.89 27.69 -6.25
CA GLN A 528 22.48 26.55 -6.97
C GLN A 528 23.63 25.89 -6.19
N PHE A 529 24.45 26.69 -5.48
CA PHE A 529 25.50 26.16 -4.61
C PHE A 529 24.93 25.33 -3.45
N HIS A 530 23.90 25.83 -2.76
CA HIS A 530 23.28 25.08 -1.67
C HIS A 530 22.60 23.79 -2.15
N LEU A 531 21.92 23.83 -3.29
CA LEU A 531 21.34 22.63 -3.92
C LEU A 531 22.42 21.61 -4.30
N HIS A 532 23.53 22.07 -4.88
CA HIS A 532 24.68 21.21 -5.19
C HIS A 532 25.23 20.52 -3.94
N ARG A 533 25.42 21.25 -2.84
CA ARG A 533 25.92 20.69 -1.58
C ARG A 533 24.98 19.63 -1.01
N GLN A 534 23.70 19.95 -0.89
CA GLN A 534 22.69 19.06 -0.30
C GLN A 534 22.52 17.78 -1.11
N LEU A 535 22.46 17.90 -2.45
CA LEU A 535 22.31 16.73 -3.31
C LEU A 535 23.60 15.88 -3.34
N SER A 536 24.77 16.50 -3.31
CA SER A 536 26.06 15.79 -3.24
C SER A 536 26.19 15.00 -1.94
N GLU A 537 25.82 15.61 -0.80
CA GLU A 537 25.81 14.94 0.50
C GLU A 537 24.88 13.72 0.51
N ALA A 538 23.65 13.88 0.02
CA ALA A 538 22.68 12.80 -0.08
C ALA A 538 23.18 11.65 -0.98
N ALA A 539 23.77 11.99 -2.13
CA ALA A 539 24.34 11.01 -3.05
C ALA A 539 25.52 10.25 -2.45
N GLU A 540 26.42 10.95 -1.74
CA GLU A 540 27.55 10.31 -1.07
C GLU A 540 27.10 9.42 0.09
N TYR A 541 26.09 9.86 0.84
CA TYR A 541 25.49 9.04 1.90
C TYR A 541 24.89 7.73 1.35
N ALA A 542 24.13 7.81 0.25
CA ALA A 542 23.58 6.63 -0.42
C ALA A 542 24.71 5.68 -0.87
N ARG A 543 25.75 6.21 -1.51
CA ARG A 543 26.94 5.44 -1.92
C ARG A 543 27.62 4.74 -0.74
N LYS A 544 27.81 5.42 0.39
CA LYS A 544 28.39 4.84 1.62
C LYS A 544 27.54 3.69 2.18
N LYS A 545 26.23 3.66 1.89
CA LYS A 545 25.31 2.57 2.29
C LYS A 545 25.15 1.49 1.23
N GLY A 546 25.90 1.54 0.12
CA GLY A 546 25.75 0.59 -0.98
C GLY A 546 24.45 0.76 -1.77
N VAL A 547 23.82 1.94 -1.69
CA VAL A 547 22.59 2.27 -2.42
C VAL A 547 22.93 3.16 -3.61
N VAL A 548 22.42 2.80 -4.79
CA VAL A 548 22.58 3.56 -6.03
C VAL A 548 21.42 4.55 -6.19
N LEU A 549 21.74 5.82 -6.41
CA LEU A 549 20.76 6.81 -6.88
C LEU A 549 20.72 6.79 -8.41
N LYS A 550 19.53 6.54 -8.95
CA LYS A 550 19.24 6.54 -10.39
C LYS A 550 18.52 7.82 -10.77
N GLY A 551 19.18 8.64 -11.59
CA GLY A 551 18.60 9.86 -12.16
C GLY A 551 17.71 9.57 -13.37
N ASP A 552 17.04 10.61 -13.85
CA ASP A 552 16.11 10.56 -14.97
C ASP A 552 16.32 11.78 -15.87
N LEU A 553 16.55 11.54 -17.15
CA LEU A 553 16.92 12.57 -18.11
C LEU A 553 15.83 12.68 -19.19
N PRO A 554 15.06 13.77 -19.22
CA PRO A 554 14.09 13.99 -20.27
C PRO A 554 14.77 14.18 -21.62
N ILE A 555 14.18 13.65 -22.68
CA ILE A 555 14.75 13.75 -24.04
C ILE A 555 14.83 15.19 -24.51
N GLY A 556 13.83 16.03 -24.24
CA GLY A 556 13.72 17.41 -24.75
C GLY A 556 14.10 18.48 -23.73
N VAL A 557 14.12 19.73 -24.20
CA VAL A 557 14.22 20.95 -23.39
C VAL A 557 13.10 21.90 -23.79
N ASP A 558 12.66 22.76 -22.86
CA ASP A 558 11.63 23.73 -23.17
C ASP A 558 12.10 24.75 -24.22
N ARG A 559 11.17 25.19 -25.08
CA ARG A 559 11.43 26.19 -26.13
C ARG A 559 11.92 27.53 -25.58
N ASN A 560 11.46 27.87 -24.39
CA ASN A 560 11.73 29.09 -23.67
C ASN A 560 12.64 28.80 -22.47
N SER A 561 13.68 27.99 -22.69
CA SER A 561 14.67 27.63 -21.68
C SER A 561 15.98 28.40 -21.86
N VAL A 562 16.84 28.35 -20.84
CA VAL A 562 18.21 28.89 -20.95
C VAL A 562 19.00 28.21 -22.07
N ASP A 563 18.80 26.90 -22.30
CA ASP A 563 19.52 26.16 -23.33
C ASP A 563 19.15 26.63 -24.74
N THR A 564 17.87 26.85 -25.02
CA THR A 564 17.40 27.35 -26.33
C THR A 564 17.72 28.82 -26.53
N TRP A 565 17.78 29.62 -25.46
CA TRP A 565 18.24 31.01 -25.52
C TRP A 565 19.74 31.11 -25.86
N VAL A 566 20.58 30.32 -25.19
CA VAL A 566 22.05 30.37 -25.36
C VAL A 566 22.51 29.66 -26.63
N TYR A 567 21.90 28.53 -26.96
CA TYR A 567 22.31 27.66 -28.07
C TYR A 567 21.18 27.39 -29.08
N PRO A 568 20.49 28.40 -29.62
CA PRO A 568 19.31 28.21 -30.48
C PRO A 568 19.62 27.38 -31.73
N ASN A 569 20.85 27.41 -32.23
CA ASN A 569 21.29 26.66 -33.40
C ASN A 569 21.33 25.13 -33.18
N LEU A 570 21.43 24.68 -31.93
CA LEU A 570 21.42 23.26 -31.57
C LEU A 570 20.00 22.66 -31.61
N PHE A 571 18.98 23.50 -31.77
CA PHE A 571 17.58 23.11 -31.77
C PHE A 571 16.88 23.58 -33.04
N ARG A 572 15.85 22.85 -33.46
CA ARG A 572 15.01 23.21 -34.61
C ARG A 572 13.80 23.98 -34.10
N MET A 573 13.99 25.28 -33.91
CA MET A 573 13.03 26.18 -33.27
C MET A 573 11.70 26.35 -34.03
N ASN A 574 11.56 25.88 -35.26
CA ASN A 574 10.29 25.87 -36.00
C ASN A 574 9.59 24.50 -35.98
N THR A 575 10.01 23.61 -35.08
CA THR A 575 9.45 22.26 -34.93
C THR A 575 9.04 22.00 -33.50
N SER A 576 8.27 20.93 -33.30
CA SER A 576 7.93 20.38 -32.01
C SER A 576 8.15 18.86 -31.99
N THR A 577 8.42 18.32 -30.81
CA THR A 577 8.60 16.90 -30.56
C THR A 577 7.27 16.30 -30.13
N GLY A 578 6.98 15.07 -30.56
CA GLY A 578 5.74 14.40 -30.15
C GLY A 578 5.77 12.89 -30.29
N ALA A 579 4.58 12.31 -30.39
CA ALA A 579 4.35 10.93 -30.74
C ALA A 579 3.29 10.81 -31.86
N PRO A 580 3.45 9.86 -32.80
CA PRO A 580 2.43 9.61 -33.80
C PRO A 580 1.14 9.05 -33.16
N PRO A 581 0.01 9.10 -33.86
CA PRO A 581 -1.18 8.35 -33.47
C PRO A 581 -0.92 6.87 -33.29
N ASP A 582 -1.57 6.28 -32.30
CA ASP A 582 -1.52 4.84 -32.04
C ASP A 582 -2.90 4.30 -31.62
N TYR A 583 -2.95 3.04 -31.19
CA TYR A 583 -4.18 2.38 -30.75
C TYR A 583 -4.81 3.02 -29.49
N PHE A 584 -3.99 3.67 -28.67
CA PHE A 584 -4.42 4.29 -27.40
C PHE A 584 -4.78 5.77 -27.59
N ASP A 585 -4.09 6.48 -28.48
CA ASP A 585 -4.37 7.88 -28.82
C ASP A 585 -4.40 8.10 -30.34
N LYS A 586 -5.61 8.20 -30.88
CA LYS A 586 -5.87 8.46 -32.30
C LYS A 586 -5.37 9.83 -32.80
N ASN A 587 -5.09 10.78 -31.91
CA ASN A 587 -4.60 12.10 -32.29
C ASN A 587 -3.07 12.19 -32.22
N GLY A 588 -2.41 11.20 -31.62
CA GLY A 588 -1.01 11.30 -31.21
C GLY A 588 -0.79 12.46 -30.24
N GLN A 589 0.47 12.76 -29.95
CA GLN A 589 0.82 13.74 -28.93
C GLN A 589 1.75 14.81 -29.50
N ASN A 590 1.52 16.05 -29.11
CA ASN A 590 2.51 17.12 -29.24
C ASN A 590 3.04 17.46 -27.83
N TRP A 591 4.34 17.32 -27.61
CA TRP A 591 4.97 17.59 -26.31
C TRP A 591 5.52 19.02 -26.20
N GLY A 592 5.54 19.80 -27.29
CA GLY A 592 5.86 21.24 -27.28
C GLY A 592 7.34 21.62 -27.37
N PHE A 593 8.26 20.66 -27.19
CA PHE A 593 9.72 20.91 -27.17
C PHE A 593 10.30 20.91 -28.60
N PRO A 594 11.24 21.82 -28.96
CA PRO A 594 11.90 21.75 -30.26
C PRO A 594 12.73 20.47 -30.42
N THR A 595 12.82 19.95 -31.64
CA THR A 595 13.68 18.80 -31.93
C THR A 595 15.16 19.21 -32.01
N TYR A 596 16.07 18.26 -31.82
CA TYR A 596 17.51 18.54 -31.93
C TYR A 596 17.97 18.73 -33.37
N ASN A 597 18.93 19.63 -33.55
CA ASN A 597 19.73 19.75 -34.75
C ASN A 597 20.98 18.85 -34.62
N TRP A 598 20.80 17.54 -34.76
CA TRP A 598 21.87 16.55 -34.59
C TRP A 598 23.05 16.79 -35.52
N GLU A 599 22.80 17.33 -36.71
CA GLU A 599 23.81 17.71 -37.69
C GLU A 599 24.70 18.83 -37.16
N GLU A 600 24.12 19.85 -36.51
CA GLU A 600 24.89 20.92 -35.87
C GLU A 600 25.65 20.41 -34.66
N MET A 601 24.99 19.64 -33.78
CA MET A 601 25.62 19.05 -32.60
C MET A 601 26.79 18.12 -32.96
N SER A 602 26.75 17.45 -34.12
CA SER A 602 27.84 16.56 -34.53
C SER A 602 29.15 17.29 -34.80
N LYS A 603 29.11 18.60 -35.14
CA LYS A 603 30.27 19.39 -35.53
C LYS A 603 31.27 19.62 -34.40
N ASP A 604 30.81 19.67 -33.15
CA ASP A 604 31.64 19.81 -31.95
C ASP A 604 31.74 18.50 -31.14
N ASN A 605 31.43 17.39 -31.81
CA ASN A 605 31.35 16.06 -31.21
C ASN A 605 30.32 16.02 -30.06
N TYR A 606 29.16 16.66 -30.20
CA TYR A 606 28.07 16.62 -29.23
C TYR A 606 28.44 17.24 -27.86
N ALA A 607 29.11 18.39 -27.87
CA ALA A 607 29.64 19.01 -26.65
C ALA A 607 28.55 19.32 -25.61
N TRP A 608 27.40 19.83 -26.05
CA TRP A 608 26.26 20.12 -25.18
C TRP A 608 25.73 18.86 -24.46
N TRP A 609 25.57 17.74 -25.19
CA TRP A 609 25.12 16.47 -24.62
C TRP A 609 26.13 15.89 -23.63
N ARG A 610 27.44 15.97 -23.94
CA ARG A 610 28.48 15.56 -22.99
C ARG A 610 28.46 16.41 -21.72
N ALA A 611 28.30 17.72 -21.84
CA ALA A 611 28.20 18.61 -20.68
C ALA A 611 26.98 18.28 -19.82
N ARG A 612 25.82 18.07 -20.44
CA ARG A 612 24.57 17.67 -19.77
C ARG A 612 24.74 16.36 -18.97
N LEU A 613 25.32 15.33 -19.58
CA LEU A 613 25.60 14.05 -18.92
C LEU A 613 26.65 14.19 -17.81
N THR A 614 27.70 14.97 -18.04
CA THR A 614 28.78 15.21 -17.04
C THR A 614 28.23 15.91 -15.81
N GLN A 615 27.33 16.88 -15.97
CA GLN A 615 26.73 17.60 -14.85
C GLN A 615 25.86 16.69 -13.98
N MET A 616 25.03 15.84 -14.60
CA MET A 616 24.26 14.84 -13.86
C MET A 616 25.15 13.73 -13.26
N GLY A 617 26.31 13.49 -13.86
CA GLY A 617 27.43 12.63 -13.40
C GLY A 617 27.83 12.86 -11.95
N LYS A 618 27.71 14.11 -11.49
CA LYS A 618 28.11 14.53 -10.16
C LYS A 618 27.26 13.88 -9.05
N TYR A 619 25.99 13.57 -9.32
CA TYR A 619 25.03 13.16 -8.30
C TYR A 619 24.57 11.71 -8.43
N PHE A 620 24.30 11.24 -9.65
CA PHE A 620 23.67 9.95 -9.87
C PHE A 620 24.66 8.91 -10.40
N THR A 621 24.50 7.65 -9.99
CA THR A 621 25.35 6.54 -10.46
C THR A 621 24.80 5.88 -11.72
N ALA A 622 23.52 6.09 -12.04
CA ALA A 622 22.85 5.56 -13.22
C ALA A 622 21.79 6.56 -13.73
N TYR A 623 21.44 6.47 -15.02
CA TYR A 623 20.39 7.29 -15.63
C TYR A 623 19.34 6.42 -16.31
N ARG A 624 18.07 6.82 -16.19
CA ARG A 624 17.08 6.57 -17.22
C ARG A 624 17.20 7.70 -18.24
N ILE A 625 17.31 7.36 -19.51
CA ILE A 625 17.10 8.32 -20.60
C ILE A 625 15.66 8.11 -21.06
N ASP A 626 14.82 9.10 -20.80
CA ASP A 626 13.45 9.10 -21.26
C ASP A 626 13.40 9.13 -22.79
N HIS A 627 12.41 8.45 -23.36
CA HIS A 627 12.22 8.34 -24.81
C HIS A 627 13.51 8.07 -25.60
N ILE A 628 14.29 7.05 -25.18
CA ILE A 628 15.57 6.67 -25.82
C ILE A 628 15.48 6.47 -27.35
N LEU A 629 14.29 6.10 -27.86
CA LEU A 629 14.01 5.99 -29.30
C LEU A 629 14.32 7.29 -30.06
N GLY A 630 14.17 8.45 -29.41
CA GLY A 630 14.45 9.78 -29.97
C GLY A 630 15.89 9.99 -30.45
N PHE A 631 16.84 9.19 -29.97
CA PHE A 631 18.22 9.19 -30.48
C PHE A 631 18.37 8.49 -31.84
N PHE A 632 17.43 7.60 -32.18
CA PHE A 632 17.41 6.88 -33.46
C PHE A 632 16.46 7.52 -34.45
N ARG A 633 15.27 7.90 -33.98
CA ARG A 633 14.24 8.62 -34.73
C ARG A 633 13.31 9.34 -33.76
N ILE A 634 13.00 10.59 -34.06
CA ILE A 634 12.04 11.39 -33.29
C ILE A 634 10.84 11.74 -34.16
N TRP A 635 9.64 11.77 -33.59
CA TRP A 635 8.47 12.30 -34.28
C TRP A 635 8.52 13.83 -34.25
N GLU A 636 8.86 14.42 -35.38
CA GLU A 636 8.99 15.86 -35.59
C GLU A 636 7.69 16.40 -36.19
N LEU A 637 7.12 17.38 -35.50
CA LEU A 637 5.92 18.11 -35.87
C LEU A 637 6.29 19.54 -36.27
N PRO A 638 5.50 20.21 -37.13
CA PRO A 638 5.52 21.67 -37.22
C PRO A 638 5.20 22.30 -35.84
N ASP A 639 5.80 23.45 -35.55
CA ASP A 639 5.60 24.16 -34.26
C ASP A 639 4.15 24.55 -33.97
N HIS A 640 3.36 24.87 -35.00
CA HIS A 640 1.94 25.22 -34.90
C HIS A 640 1.00 24.00 -34.81
N ALA A 641 1.53 22.77 -34.82
CA ALA A 641 0.69 21.58 -34.71
C ALA A 641 0.04 21.48 -33.33
N MET A 642 -1.27 21.30 -33.24
CA MET A 642 -1.96 21.11 -31.95
C MET A 642 -1.97 19.65 -31.49
N THR A 643 -1.81 18.70 -32.42
CA THR A 643 -1.84 17.25 -32.16
C THR A 643 -0.64 16.56 -32.81
N GLY A 644 -0.47 15.26 -32.57
CA GLY A 644 0.59 14.45 -33.16
C GLY A 644 0.34 14.02 -34.62
N LEU A 645 -0.76 14.45 -35.27
CA LEU A 645 -1.19 13.93 -36.57
C LEU A 645 -0.27 14.30 -37.74
N VAL A 646 0.21 15.55 -37.77
CA VAL A 646 0.90 16.14 -38.94
C VAL A 646 2.42 16.05 -38.83
N GLY A 647 2.92 15.00 -38.17
CA GLY A 647 4.35 14.80 -37.95
C GLY A 647 5.01 13.86 -38.95
N LYS A 648 6.32 13.71 -38.80
CA LYS A 648 7.13 12.72 -39.52
C LYS A 648 8.24 12.23 -38.63
N PHE A 649 8.72 11.00 -38.86
CA PHE A 649 9.95 10.56 -38.22
C PHE A 649 11.15 11.34 -38.77
N ARG A 650 12.08 11.67 -37.90
CA ARG A 650 13.37 12.27 -38.25
C ARG A 650 14.51 11.54 -37.55
N PRO A 651 15.52 11.02 -38.28
CA PRO A 651 15.58 10.99 -39.74
C PRO A 651 14.44 10.14 -40.35
N SER A 652 14.04 10.48 -41.58
CA SER A 652 13.14 9.69 -42.43
C SER A 652 13.76 9.47 -43.79
N ILE A 653 13.37 8.36 -44.42
CA ILE A 653 13.64 8.11 -45.83
C ILE A 653 12.40 8.61 -46.59
N PRO A 654 12.49 9.68 -47.39
CA PRO A 654 11.36 10.18 -48.16
C PRO A 654 11.02 9.21 -49.29
N LEU A 655 9.73 9.17 -49.67
CA LEU A 655 9.28 8.60 -50.94
C LEU A 655 9.39 9.66 -52.04
N SER A 656 9.85 9.26 -53.22
CA SER A 656 9.88 10.12 -54.40
C SER A 656 8.48 10.32 -54.98
N GLN A 657 8.31 11.41 -55.74
CA GLN A 657 7.06 11.68 -56.45
C GLN A 657 6.75 10.56 -57.44
N GLU A 658 7.75 10.04 -58.16
CA GLU A 658 7.54 8.96 -59.13
C GLU A 658 7.13 7.63 -58.48
N GLU A 659 7.51 7.38 -57.23
CA GLU A 659 7.06 6.19 -56.48
C GLU A 659 5.58 6.31 -56.12
N LEU A 660 5.14 7.49 -55.66
CA LEU A 660 3.75 7.71 -55.29
C LEU A 660 2.81 7.72 -56.51
N GLU A 661 3.23 8.34 -57.61
CA GLU A 661 2.45 8.34 -58.86
C GLU A 661 2.26 6.93 -59.43
N ARG A 662 3.28 6.07 -59.33
CA ARG A 662 3.20 4.66 -59.75
C ARG A 662 2.15 3.87 -58.96
N GLU A 663 1.95 4.22 -57.69
CA GLU A 663 0.92 3.64 -56.83
C GLU A 663 -0.45 4.35 -56.97
N GLY A 664 -0.60 5.25 -57.95
CA GLY A 664 -1.86 5.94 -58.26
C GLY A 664 -2.14 7.16 -57.38
N ILE A 665 -1.16 7.63 -56.60
CA ILE A 665 -1.25 8.85 -55.79
C ILE A 665 -0.58 9.99 -56.56
N TRP A 666 -1.39 10.85 -57.18
CA TRP A 666 -0.91 11.93 -58.07
C TRP A 666 -1.34 13.34 -57.62
N ASP A 667 -2.33 13.43 -56.72
CA ASP A 667 -2.89 14.70 -56.25
C ASP A 667 -2.26 15.14 -54.92
N PHE A 668 -0.95 15.39 -54.96
CA PHE A 668 -0.13 15.65 -53.79
C PHE A 668 -0.54 16.89 -53.01
N ASP A 669 -0.89 17.98 -53.71
CA ASP A 669 -1.28 19.24 -53.06
C ASP A 669 -2.55 19.06 -52.22
N ARG A 670 -3.53 18.30 -52.73
CA ARG A 670 -4.76 18.00 -51.98
C ARG A 670 -4.50 17.09 -50.79
N LEU A 671 -3.56 16.15 -50.89
CA LEU A 671 -3.27 15.17 -49.84
C LEU A 671 -2.29 15.68 -48.76
N SER A 672 -1.52 16.72 -49.08
CA SER A 672 -0.51 17.30 -48.16
C SER A 672 -0.99 18.56 -47.45
N ARG A 673 -2.16 19.09 -47.81
CA ARG A 673 -2.74 20.29 -47.20
C ARG A 673 -4.15 20.02 -46.66
N PRO A 674 -4.57 20.68 -45.57
CA PRO A 674 -5.95 20.58 -45.09
C PRO A 674 -6.95 20.95 -46.20
N TYR A 675 -7.90 20.05 -46.47
CA TYR A 675 -8.92 20.25 -47.50
C TYR A 675 -10.28 20.52 -46.84
N ILE A 676 -10.51 21.78 -46.46
CA ILE A 676 -11.71 22.19 -45.70
C ILE A 676 -12.77 22.71 -46.68
N LEU A 677 -13.85 21.96 -46.84
CA LEU A 677 -15.00 22.38 -47.63
C LEU A 677 -15.99 23.18 -46.79
N GLN A 678 -16.76 24.05 -47.45
CA GLN A 678 -17.87 24.78 -46.80
C GLN A 678 -18.83 23.85 -46.03
N GLU A 679 -19.11 22.66 -46.57
CA GLU A 679 -19.97 21.66 -45.94
C GLU A 679 -19.43 21.18 -44.59
N VAL A 680 -18.10 21.03 -44.48
CA VAL A 680 -17.44 20.64 -43.22
C VAL A 680 -17.59 21.73 -42.17
N LEU A 681 -17.50 23.01 -42.57
CA LEU A 681 -17.72 24.14 -41.66
C LEU A 681 -19.19 24.20 -41.19
N LYS A 682 -20.14 23.99 -42.11
CA LYS A 682 -21.58 23.95 -41.81
C LYS A 682 -21.93 22.82 -40.84
N ASP A 683 -21.39 21.63 -41.07
CA ASP A 683 -21.61 20.46 -40.22
C ASP A 683 -21.06 20.67 -38.80
N LYS A 684 -19.81 21.17 -38.68
CA LYS A 684 -19.18 21.36 -37.37
C LYS A 684 -19.71 22.54 -36.56
N PHE A 685 -20.03 23.66 -37.22
CA PHE A 685 -20.32 24.92 -36.54
C PHE A 685 -21.77 25.37 -36.67
N GLY A 686 -22.61 24.61 -37.38
CA GLY A 686 -24.04 24.87 -37.52
C GLY A 686 -24.32 26.29 -38.01
N ALA A 687 -25.22 27.00 -37.33
CA ALA A 687 -25.60 28.36 -37.69
C ALA A 687 -24.45 29.39 -37.65
N SER A 688 -23.36 29.08 -36.93
CA SER A 688 -22.22 29.98 -36.74
C SER A 688 -21.12 29.82 -37.80
N TRP A 689 -21.30 28.92 -38.78
CA TRP A 689 -20.26 28.57 -39.76
C TRP A 689 -19.74 29.78 -40.55
N ASN A 690 -20.62 30.72 -40.88
CA ASN A 690 -20.29 31.94 -41.63
C ASN A 690 -19.40 32.90 -40.81
N VAL A 691 -19.64 33.00 -39.50
CA VAL A 691 -18.81 33.79 -38.57
C VAL A 691 -17.44 33.15 -38.41
N ILE A 692 -17.39 31.81 -38.33
CA ILE A 692 -16.12 31.09 -38.26
C ILE A 692 -15.32 31.27 -39.56
N ALA A 693 -15.98 31.12 -40.71
CA ALA A 693 -15.36 31.29 -42.00
C ALA A 693 -14.82 32.72 -42.18
N SER A 694 -15.57 33.76 -41.80
CA SER A 694 -15.15 35.15 -42.01
C SER A 694 -14.01 35.60 -41.09
N ASN A 695 -13.94 35.06 -39.87
CA ASN A 695 -12.99 35.55 -38.86
C ASN A 695 -11.72 34.70 -38.77
N PHE A 696 -11.79 33.42 -39.14
CA PHE A 696 -10.70 32.46 -38.90
C PHE A 696 -10.28 31.66 -40.14
N MET A 697 -10.92 31.87 -41.30
CA MET A 697 -10.60 31.13 -42.51
C MET A 697 -10.38 32.05 -43.72
N ASN A 698 -9.51 31.64 -44.63
CA ASN A 698 -9.30 32.26 -45.92
C ASN A 698 -9.90 31.37 -47.01
N GLU A 699 -10.79 31.92 -47.84
CA GLU A 699 -11.36 31.20 -48.99
C GLU A 699 -10.41 31.34 -50.18
N TYR A 700 -9.51 30.36 -50.37
CA TYR A 700 -8.53 30.40 -51.45
C TYR A 700 -9.09 29.95 -52.80
N GLN A 701 -10.22 29.24 -52.79
CA GLN A 701 -10.98 28.82 -53.96
C GLN A 701 -12.45 28.69 -53.56
N LYS A 702 -13.37 28.88 -54.51
CA LYS A 702 -14.82 28.81 -54.25
C LYS A 702 -15.19 27.56 -53.42
N ASP A 703 -15.87 27.81 -52.29
CA ASP A 703 -16.32 26.81 -51.30
C ASP A 703 -15.19 26.03 -50.60
N ARG A 704 -13.93 26.50 -50.69
CA ARG A 704 -12.73 25.87 -50.09
C ARG A 704 -11.98 26.85 -49.21
N TYR A 705 -11.69 26.40 -48.00
CA TYR A 705 -11.14 27.22 -46.94
C TYR A 705 -9.79 26.67 -46.46
N GLU A 706 -8.93 27.58 -46.04
CA GLU A 706 -7.74 27.30 -45.22
C GLU A 706 -7.81 28.14 -43.95
N VAL A 707 -7.18 27.69 -42.87
CA VAL A 707 -7.21 28.43 -41.59
C VAL A 707 -6.33 29.66 -41.71
N ILE A 708 -6.84 30.82 -41.31
CA ILE A 708 -6.01 32.01 -41.10
C ILE A 708 -5.14 31.70 -39.88
N VAL A 709 -3.83 31.60 -40.08
CA VAL A 709 -2.88 31.48 -38.97
C VAL A 709 -2.99 32.76 -38.14
N VAL A 710 -3.77 32.73 -37.08
CA VAL A 710 -3.74 33.75 -36.03
C VAL A 710 -2.51 33.40 -35.20
N VAL A 711 -1.44 34.17 -35.43
CA VAL A 711 -0.20 34.14 -34.63
C VAL A 711 -0.49 34.56 -33.21
#